data_AF-A0A2N2XVH0-F1
#
_entry.id   AF-A0A2N2XVH0-F1
#
_cell.length_a   1.000
_cell.length_b   1.000
_cell.length_c   1.000
_cell.angle_alpha   90.00
_cell.angle_beta   90.00
_cell.angle_gamma   90.00
#
_symmetry.space_group_name_H-M   'P 1'
#
loop_
_entity.id
_entity.type
_entity.pdbx_description
1 polymer ?
#
loop_
_entity_poly.entity_id
_entity_poly.type
_entity_poly.pdbx_seq_one_letter_code
_entity_poly.pdbx_strand_id
1 'polypeptide(L)'
;MKRCLINLMLMLSVTLAFGQTVQYADNFSSYTTGMYLAQQNGTWWTTWSNMPGGTEDGKITQTYANSPVKAVLIEGANDQILKLGNKISGNYDLKWWMYVETGKCGYFNIQHNESPGVEWAYEVYLNADGTGKLMAGGNDYYFNYPKNTWFEVNNNIDLDNDWIQLSINNVLVNAWPFSYRASDISGVKQLGSLNFFAGGEAGETPKYYFDDVQYILNGSANDPAISVNPTGLSLSLTPGGAGSRTITVSNVGLANLNYTTNIIYDLGGKKAMSPEPGQMSQTATLKKNFIQIDPTPSPATITPVPDDFVLHYDGDNSSAIGFGTVPVTVSVASRFLNQHTLPHAGMSISSVDIMINDLNSTGSNQMTLLVYGMGTSFEPGSLIYSQTFTPYGNSWEHIVLNTPVMVTGEELWIGYSFSQRDEGIFIPGTDAGPNDPNGDWFKNGIAWSHLSNNASLPYNWNIRANLTGTPMSQWLTVSPSSGTVMPNGSSNLNVSFNAANLTNGVYQARIIFISNDPENTYLEVPVTLIVFQSQLMVAGLFSSQNIYTSLIVEQTCIAYNSDINALMFTARGNTGSIGTGNDICTAVSTNGGTTFTSAVSATAPSQGSNRYPSGTLYNPDGNTNPYNAKKVFTAPISDGSAWIGNNFATNNWSNSSLKNQFRTTGAMGDLLIRGGLDVDGNGFAHQAAVESNSTSTYTQGIVFRGEYNNSTGAFSWTDQNVSVPAYVNTNDNINILKTIANVAFSPDGSVGYAMF
;
A
#
# COMPACT_ATOMS: atom_id res chain seq x y z
N MET A 1 -42.55 1.12 30.45
CA MET A 1 -41.54 0.11 30.82
C MET A 1 -40.46 0.10 29.74
N LYS A 2 -39.31 0.74 30.04
CA LYS A 2 -38.16 0.85 29.14
C LYS A 2 -37.46 -0.52 29.07
N ARG A 3 -37.31 -1.08 27.87
CA ARG A 3 -36.53 -2.31 27.64
C ARG A 3 -35.05 -1.91 27.55
N CYS A 4 -34.27 -2.30 28.55
CA CYS A 4 -32.81 -2.26 28.51
C CYS A 4 -32.30 -3.26 27.46
N LEU A 5 -31.63 -2.76 26.43
CA LEU A 5 -30.73 -3.55 25.59
C LEU A 5 -29.35 -3.50 26.26
N ILE A 6 -28.92 -4.66 26.77
CA ILE A 6 -27.56 -4.90 27.23
C ILE A 6 -26.70 -4.98 25.95
N ASN A 7 -25.86 -3.97 25.73
CA ASN A 7 -24.78 -4.05 24.75
C ASN A 7 -23.73 -5.02 25.29
N LEU A 8 -23.59 -6.16 24.62
CA LEU A 8 -22.52 -7.13 24.84
C LEU A 8 -21.22 -6.51 24.29
N MET A 9 -20.46 -5.88 25.17
CA MET A 9 -19.12 -5.38 24.86
C MET A 9 -18.21 -6.62 24.76
N LEU A 10 -17.89 -7.04 23.54
CA LEU A 10 -16.87 -8.05 23.28
C LEU A 10 -15.53 -7.45 23.74
N MET A 11 -15.10 -7.73 24.97
CA MET A 11 -13.70 -7.53 25.36
C MET A 11 -12.89 -8.55 24.56
N LEU A 12 -12.34 -8.09 23.43
CA LEU A 12 -11.22 -8.77 22.80
C LEU A 12 -10.06 -8.64 23.80
N SER A 13 -9.79 -9.70 24.56
CA SER A 13 -8.56 -9.81 25.34
C SER A 13 -7.41 -9.90 24.34
N VAL A 14 -6.87 -8.74 23.95
CA VAL A 14 -5.58 -8.66 23.27
C VAL A 14 -4.56 -9.10 24.29
N THR A 15 -4.13 -10.36 24.20
CA THR A 15 -2.85 -10.77 24.78
C THR A 15 -1.78 -9.92 24.11
N LEU A 16 -1.24 -8.94 24.85
CA LEU A 16 0.00 -8.26 24.49
C LEU A 16 1.10 -9.33 24.47
N ALA A 17 1.37 -9.88 23.30
CA ALA A 17 2.64 -10.53 23.05
C ALA A 17 3.62 -9.39 22.78
N PHE A 18 4.62 -9.21 23.65
CA PHE A 18 5.72 -8.31 23.38
C PHE A 18 6.49 -8.90 22.19
N GLY A 19 6.56 -8.16 21.09
CA GLY A 19 7.17 -8.58 19.86
C GLY A 19 8.70 -8.59 19.95
N GLN A 20 9.29 -9.47 19.16
CA GLN A 20 10.73 -9.65 19.02
C GLN A 20 11.12 -9.38 17.56
N THR A 21 12.07 -8.49 17.34
CA THR A 21 12.62 -8.17 16.01
C THR A 21 13.98 -8.84 15.85
N VAL A 22 14.07 -9.85 14.98
CA VAL A 22 15.35 -10.53 14.69
C VAL A 22 16.28 -9.59 13.92
N GLN A 23 17.39 -9.20 14.54
CA GLN A 23 18.43 -8.38 13.91
C GLN A 23 19.36 -9.25 13.06
N TYR A 24 19.72 -10.42 13.59
CA TYR A 24 20.54 -11.41 12.91
C TYR A 24 20.17 -12.82 13.39
N ALA A 25 20.10 -13.78 12.47
CA ALA A 25 19.98 -15.19 12.80
C ALA A 25 20.68 -16.02 11.74
N ASP A 26 21.51 -16.97 12.16
CA ASP A 26 22.26 -17.83 11.24
C ASP A 26 22.54 -19.20 11.87
N ASN A 27 22.19 -20.23 11.11
CA ASN A 27 22.38 -21.63 11.47
C ASN A 27 23.48 -22.29 10.61
N PHE A 28 24.23 -21.46 9.87
CA PHE A 28 25.38 -21.80 9.02
C PHE A 28 25.15 -22.85 7.93
N SER A 29 23.91 -23.32 7.75
CA SER A 29 23.59 -24.43 6.86
C SER A 29 23.82 -24.09 5.38
N SER A 30 23.76 -22.80 5.01
CA SER A 30 24.00 -22.29 3.66
C SER A 30 25.49 -22.20 3.28
N TYR A 31 26.41 -22.28 4.24
CA TYR A 31 27.83 -22.00 4.02
C TYR A 31 28.58 -23.20 3.43
N THR A 32 29.68 -22.97 2.72
CA THR A 32 30.52 -24.02 2.15
C THR A 32 31.41 -24.66 3.23
N THR A 33 31.29 -25.97 3.42
CA THR A 33 32.14 -26.73 4.36
C THR A 33 33.62 -26.61 3.99
N GLY A 34 34.47 -26.43 5.00
CA GLY A 34 35.93 -26.28 4.85
C GLY A 34 36.40 -24.85 4.56
N MET A 35 35.47 -23.95 4.23
CA MET A 35 35.76 -22.51 4.06
C MET A 35 35.62 -21.76 5.39
N TYR A 36 36.18 -20.56 5.41
CA TYR A 36 36.20 -19.68 6.58
C TYR A 36 34.90 -18.88 6.74
N LEU A 37 34.49 -18.59 7.97
CA LEU A 37 33.20 -17.95 8.28
C LEU A 37 33.17 -16.49 7.83
N ALA A 38 34.10 -15.67 8.33
CA ALA A 38 34.12 -14.24 8.00
C ALA A 38 34.47 -14.00 6.52
N GLN A 39 35.21 -14.92 5.87
CA GLN A 39 35.39 -14.89 4.43
C GLN A 39 34.07 -15.01 3.66
N GLN A 40 33.13 -15.82 4.15
CA GLN A 40 31.84 -16.06 3.51
C GLN A 40 30.77 -15.05 3.91
N ASN A 41 30.85 -14.49 5.12
CA ASN A 41 29.94 -13.46 5.62
C ASN A 41 30.71 -12.34 6.32
N GLY A 42 31.44 -11.55 5.52
CA GLY A 42 32.16 -10.37 6.01
C GLY A 42 31.24 -9.24 6.48
N THR A 43 29.93 -9.35 6.23
CA THR A 43 28.93 -8.40 6.72
C THR A 43 28.78 -8.51 8.22
N TRP A 44 28.50 -9.68 8.78
CA TRP A 44 28.30 -9.83 10.23
C TRP A 44 29.56 -10.28 10.97
N TRP A 45 30.45 -10.99 10.28
CA TRP A 45 31.62 -11.60 10.89
C TRP A 45 32.91 -10.91 10.45
N THR A 46 33.90 -10.88 11.34
CA THR A 46 35.30 -10.54 11.05
C THR A 46 36.21 -11.35 11.98
N THR A 47 37.52 -11.12 11.91
CA THR A 47 38.49 -11.68 12.87
C THR A 47 39.06 -10.58 13.76
N TRP A 48 39.76 -10.95 14.82
CA TRP A 48 40.41 -9.99 15.74
C TRP A 48 41.29 -8.96 15.03
N SER A 49 42.16 -9.43 14.14
CA SER A 49 43.04 -8.57 13.32
C SER A 49 42.35 -8.05 12.06
N ASN A 50 41.04 -8.28 11.92
CA ASN A 50 40.23 -7.94 10.75
C ASN A 50 40.83 -8.48 9.44
N MET A 51 41.18 -9.78 9.46
CA MET A 51 41.73 -10.52 8.32
C MET A 51 40.86 -11.75 7.99
N PRO A 52 39.64 -11.56 7.43
CA PRO A 52 38.81 -12.67 6.95
C PRO A 52 39.57 -13.60 5.99
N GLY A 53 39.41 -14.92 6.16
CA GLY A 53 40.13 -15.97 5.45
C GLY A 53 41.53 -16.29 5.99
N GLY A 54 41.99 -15.57 7.00
CA GLY A 54 43.26 -15.81 7.69
C GLY A 54 43.21 -16.95 8.71
N THR A 55 44.27 -17.09 9.50
CA THR A 55 44.37 -18.13 10.56
C THR A 55 43.45 -17.88 11.74
N GLU A 56 42.98 -16.64 11.92
CA GLU A 56 42.02 -16.27 12.97
C GLU A 56 40.58 -16.64 12.60
N ASP A 57 40.28 -16.85 11.31
CA ASP A 57 38.92 -17.07 10.85
C ASP A 57 38.47 -18.51 11.16
N GLY A 58 37.31 -18.65 11.78
CA GLY A 58 36.72 -19.94 12.13
C GLY A 58 36.30 -20.71 10.88
N LYS A 59 36.36 -22.05 10.93
CA LYS A 59 36.01 -22.88 9.77
C LYS A 59 34.62 -23.47 9.88
N ILE A 60 33.89 -23.45 8.77
CA ILE A 60 32.63 -24.19 8.64
C ILE A 60 32.90 -25.68 8.53
N THR A 61 32.29 -26.47 9.38
CA THR A 61 32.51 -27.92 9.46
C THR A 61 31.22 -28.69 9.69
N GLN A 62 31.27 -30.00 9.41
CA GLN A 62 30.18 -30.96 9.61
C GLN A 62 30.51 -31.96 10.72
N THR A 63 31.62 -31.78 11.45
CA THR A 63 32.04 -32.72 12.51
C THR A 63 31.05 -32.76 13.67
N TYR A 64 30.59 -31.59 14.10
CA TYR A 64 29.48 -31.41 15.02
C TYR A 64 28.59 -30.29 14.48
N ALA A 65 27.28 -30.40 14.71
CA ALA A 65 26.31 -29.35 14.44
C ALA A 65 25.13 -29.49 15.40
N ASN A 66 24.50 -28.38 15.80
CA ASN A 66 23.31 -28.37 16.64
C ASN A 66 22.06 -28.38 15.75
N SER A 67 22.04 -27.52 14.74
CA SER A 67 21.11 -27.58 13.63
C SER A 67 21.76 -28.33 12.46
N PRO A 68 20.97 -29.00 11.59
CA PRO A 68 21.25 -30.40 11.21
C PRO A 68 22.50 -30.68 10.36
N VAL A 69 23.27 -29.68 9.92
CA VAL A 69 24.31 -29.91 8.92
C VAL A 69 25.67 -29.32 9.26
N LYS A 70 25.78 -28.11 9.83
CA LYS A 70 27.07 -27.38 9.90
C LYS A 70 27.16 -26.50 11.15
N ALA A 71 28.37 -26.36 11.68
CA ALA A 71 28.72 -25.39 12.73
C ALA A 71 30.10 -24.77 12.44
N VAL A 72 30.48 -23.79 13.24
CA VAL A 72 31.79 -23.13 13.15
C VAL A 72 32.74 -23.77 14.18
N LEU A 73 33.92 -24.21 13.74
CA LEU A 73 35.01 -24.68 14.60
C LEU A 73 35.95 -23.54 14.97
N ILE A 74 36.29 -23.48 16.26
CA ILE A 74 37.29 -22.59 16.83
C ILE A 74 38.38 -23.44 17.51
N GLU A 75 39.60 -23.37 16.99
CA GLU A 75 40.80 -24.01 17.54
C GLU A 75 42.08 -23.26 17.13
N GLY A 76 43.21 -23.63 17.73
CA GLY A 76 44.52 -23.10 17.33
C GLY A 76 44.63 -21.60 17.56
N ALA A 77 44.70 -20.82 16.49
CA ALA A 77 44.84 -19.37 16.52
C ALA A 77 43.55 -18.62 16.11
N ASN A 78 42.41 -19.31 16.07
CA ASN A 78 41.13 -18.72 15.72
C ASN A 78 40.72 -17.62 16.71
N ASP A 79 40.22 -16.50 16.22
CA ASP A 79 39.78 -15.32 16.98
C ASP A 79 38.66 -14.62 16.19
N GLN A 80 37.45 -15.15 16.34
CA GLN A 80 36.31 -14.89 15.48
C GLN A 80 35.37 -13.87 16.11
N ILE A 81 35.08 -12.78 15.40
CA ILE A 81 34.26 -11.66 15.88
C ILE A 81 32.91 -11.63 15.16
N LEU A 82 31.82 -11.60 15.91
CA LEU A 82 30.49 -11.18 15.48
C LEU A 82 30.29 -9.70 15.83
N LYS A 83 29.93 -8.90 14.85
CA LYS A 83 29.73 -7.46 15.00
C LYS A 83 28.26 -7.17 15.37
N LEU A 84 28.02 -6.30 16.35
CA LEU A 84 26.67 -6.06 16.92
C LEU A 84 26.16 -4.61 16.78
N GLY A 85 26.97 -3.72 16.21
CA GLY A 85 26.55 -2.40 15.72
C GLY A 85 26.64 -1.27 16.73
N ASN A 86 27.50 -1.36 17.76
CA ASN A 86 27.71 -0.33 18.79
C ASN A 86 26.40 0.26 19.36
N LYS A 87 25.44 -0.59 19.76
CA LYS A 87 24.14 -0.13 20.27
C LYS A 87 24.29 0.55 21.62
N ILE A 88 23.52 1.61 21.87
CA ILE A 88 23.57 2.42 23.11
C ILE A 88 22.24 2.44 23.89
N SER A 89 21.21 1.81 23.35
CA SER A 89 19.85 1.72 23.89
C SER A 89 19.16 0.47 23.35
N GLY A 90 18.06 0.04 23.99
CA GLY A 90 17.29 -1.13 23.61
C GLY A 90 17.56 -2.37 24.47
N ASN A 91 16.62 -3.32 24.43
CA ASN A 91 16.71 -4.60 25.11
C ASN A 91 16.97 -5.71 24.08
N TYR A 92 18.04 -6.48 24.26
CA TYR A 92 18.50 -7.46 23.30
C TYR A 92 18.65 -8.85 23.90
N ASP A 93 18.30 -9.85 23.09
CA ASP A 93 18.61 -11.25 23.31
C ASP A 93 19.73 -11.64 22.34
N LEU A 94 20.92 -11.98 22.86
CA LEU A 94 22.04 -12.50 22.10
C LEU A 94 22.35 -13.94 22.53
N LYS A 95 22.07 -14.89 21.65
CA LYS A 95 22.08 -16.33 21.94
C LYS A 95 22.85 -17.10 20.90
N TRP A 96 23.46 -18.20 21.32
CA TRP A 96 24.09 -19.17 20.43
C TRP A 96 24.24 -20.51 21.16
N TRP A 97 24.45 -21.58 20.40
CA TRP A 97 24.77 -22.89 20.93
C TRP A 97 26.28 -23.12 20.90
N MET A 98 26.82 -23.78 21.92
CA MET A 98 28.23 -24.17 21.99
C MET A 98 28.41 -25.67 22.27
N TYR A 99 29.49 -26.25 21.74
CA TYR A 99 29.95 -27.61 22.02
C TYR A 99 31.44 -27.61 22.32
N VAL A 100 31.84 -28.05 23.52
CA VAL A 100 33.26 -28.16 23.90
C VAL A 100 33.65 -29.64 24.02
N GLU A 101 34.68 -30.06 23.27
CA GLU A 101 35.15 -31.44 23.24
C GLU A 101 35.71 -31.90 24.62
N THR A 102 35.73 -33.21 24.82
CA THR A 102 36.31 -33.83 26.02
C THR A 102 37.80 -33.47 26.16
N GLY A 103 38.22 -32.99 27.34
CA GLY A 103 39.61 -32.59 27.60
C GLY A 103 40.05 -31.31 26.91
N LYS A 104 39.11 -30.54 26.34
CA LYS A 104 39.34 -29.25 25.66
C LYS A 104 38.64 -28.12 26.40
N CYS A 105 39.09 -26.89 26.22
CA CYS A 105 38.45 -25.69 26.77
C CYS A 105 37.81 -24.84 25.67
N GLY A 106 37.10 -23.79 26.09
CA GLY A 106 36.56 -22.75 25.21
C GLY A 106 36.53 -21.39 25.88
N TYR A 107 36.31 -20.36 25.08
CA TYR A 107 36.29 -18.98 25.55
C TYR A 107 35.34 -18.12 24.70
N PHE A 108 34.73 -17.12 25.31
CA PHE A 108 34.11 -16.01 24.60
C PHE A 108 34.12 -14.73 25.43
N ASN A 109 33.99 -13.58 24.80
CA ASN A 109 33.77 -12.30 25.47
C ASN A 109 32.77 -11.42 24.71
N ILE A 110 32.20 -10.45 25.44
CA ILE A 110 31.46 -9.33 24.83
C ILE A 110 32.31 -8.07 25.00
N GLN A 111 32.34 -7.24 23.97
CA GLN A 111 33.07 -5.97 23.96
C GLN A 111 32.11 -4.80 23.92
N HIS A 112 32.50 -3.72 24.59
CA HIS A 112 31.77 -2.45 24.55
C HIS A 112 31.97 -1.70 23.23
N ASN A 113 33.00 -2.06 22.47
CA ASN A 113 33.22 -1.54 21.13
C ASN A 113 33.23 -2.67 20.11
N GLU A 114 32.68 -2.39 18.94
CA GLU A 114 32.74 -3.28 17.80
C GLU A 114 34.17 -3.46 17.28
N SER A 115 35.02 -2.44 17.42
CA SER A 115 36.47 -2.56 17.21
C SER A 115 37.09 -3.43 18.31
N PRO A 116 37.72 -4.56 17.97
CA PRO A 116 38.28 -5.44 18.98
C PRO A 116 39.40 -4.81 19.80
N GLY A 117 39.52 -5.21 21.07
CA GLY A 117 40.61 -4.83 21.97
C GLY A 117 40.49 -3.44 22.59
N VAL A 118 39.38 -2.73 22.36
CA VAL A 118 39.13 -1.42 22.96
C VAL A 118 38.70 -1.56 24.41
N GLU A 119 37.66 -2.36 24.66
CA GLU A 119 37.08 -2.50 25.98
C GLU A 119 36.23 -3.79 26.10
N TRP A 120 36.60 -4.67 27.03
CA TRP A 120 35.89 -5.91 27.33
C TRP A 120 34.79 -5.67 28.36
N ALA A 121 33.54 -5.89 27.98
CA ALA A 121 32.39 -5.81 28.89
C ALA A 121 32.45 -6.95 29.92
N TYR A 122 32.68 -8.18 29.43
CA TYR A 122 32.92 -9.34 30.30
C TYR A 122 33.64 -10.43 29.51
N GLU A 123 34.25 -11.38 30.22
CA GLU A 123 34.91 -12.55 29.64
C GLU A 123 34.40 -13.85 30.26
N VAL A 124 34.38 -14.94 29.50
CA VAL A 124 33.97 -16.27 29.97
C VAL A 124 34.98 -17.33 29.53
N TYR A 125 35.51 -18.06 30.51
CA TYR A 125 36.33 -19.25 30.32
C TYR A 125 35.50 -20.50 30.59
N LEU A 126 35.63 -21.50 29.72
CA LEU A 126 35.00 -22.81 29.81
C LEU A 126 36.10 -23.86 29.93
N ASN A 127 36.45 -24.24 31.16
CA ASN A 127 37.63 -25.06 31.47
C ASN A 127 37.46 -26.52 31.02
N ALA A 128 38.56 -27.24 30.87
CA ALA A 128 38.58 -28.60 30.35
C ALA A 128 37.88 -29.63 31.24
N ASP A 129 37.76 -29.35 32.55
CA ASP A 129 37.14 -30.20 33.56
C ASP A 129 35.61 -30.03 33.69
N GLY A 130 35.01 -29.08 32.94
CA GLY A 130 33.57 -28.78 32.99
C GLY A 130 33.19 -27.64 33.94
N THR A 131 34.16 -27.02 34.62
CA THR A 131 33.97 -25.76 35.34
C THR A 131 34.08 -24.56 34.39
N GLY A 132 33.45 -23.46 34.72
CA GLY A 132 33.56 -22.20 33.98
C GLY A 132 33.76 -21.02 34.91
N LYS A 133 34.28 -19.93 34.35
CA LYS A 133 34.57 -18.68 35.05
C LYS A 133 34.13 -17.49 34.21
N LEU A 134 33.20 -16.69 34.74
CA LEU A 134 32.80 -15.39 34.22
C LEU A 134 33.60 -14.30 34.95
N MET A 135 34.17 -13.35 34.20
CA MET A 135 34.84 -12.16 34.72
C MET A 135 34.00 -10.93 34.39
N ALA A 136 33.48 -10.26 35.42
CA ALA A 136 32.65 -9.06 35.25
C ALA A 136 32.74 -8.13 36.47
N GLY A 137 32.91 -6.83 36.23
CA GLY A 137 33.01 -5.82 37.29
C GLY A 137 34.23 -5.98 38.19
N GLY A 138 35.30 -6.61 37.72
CA GLY A 138 36.48 -6.94 38.52
C GLY A 138 36.28 -8.11 39.50
N ASN A 139 35.25 -8.93 39.28
CA ASN A 139 34.98 -10.12 40.09
C ASN A 139 34.92 -11.38 39.21
N ASP A 140 35.29 -12.51 39.80
CA ASP A 140 35.22 -13.84 39.19
C ASP A 140 33.99 -14.60 39.72
N TYR A 141 33.17 -15.13 38.81
CA TYR A 141 31.99 -15.94 39.11
C TYR A 141 32.16 -17.34 38.50
N TYR A 142 32.14 -18.36 39.35
CA TYR A 142 32.36 -19.74 38.93
C TYR A 142 31.03 -20.48 38.72
N PHE A 143 30.98 -21.32 37.69
CA PHE A 143 29.80 -22.14 37.35
C PHE A 143 30.25 -23.49 36.75
N ASN A 144 29.28 -24.37 36.44
CA ASN A 144 29.53 -25.61 35.70
C ASN A 144 28.79 -25.57 34.37
N TYR A 145 29.35 -26.21 33.34
CA TYR A 145 28.72 -26.30 32.03
C TYR A 145 28.76 -27.72 31.45
N PRO A 146 27.84 -28.09 30.53
CA PRO A 146 27.84 -29.41 29.91
C PRO A 146 29.06 -29.64 29.01
N LYS A 147 29.69 -30.81 29.15
CA LYS A 147 30.81 -31.27 28.31
C LYS A 147 30.34 -32.26 27.25
N ASN A 148 30.97 -32.24 26.07
CA ASN A 148 30.74 -33.22 25.00
C ASN A 148 29.25 -33.35 24.62
N THR A 149 28.54 -32.23 24.69
CA THR A 149 27.14 -32.06 24.30
C THR A 149 26.89 -30.58 24.01
N TRP A 150 25.86 -30.29 23.23
CA TRP A 150 25.46 -28.93 22.91
C TRP A 150 24.77 -28.27 24.09
N PHE A 151 25.09 -27.01 24.35
CA PHE A 151 24.41 -26.18 25.35
C PHE A 151 24.24 -24.75 24.84
N GLU A 152 23.15 -24.12 25.23
CA GLU A 152 22.87 -22.73 24.85
C GLU A 152 23.61 -21.76 25.79
N VAL A 153 24.15 -20.69 25.21
CA VAL A 153 24.57 -19.48 25.92
C VAL A 153 23.57 -18.39 25.57
N ASN A 154 23.01 -17.74 26.58
CA ASN A 154 22.01 -16.70 26.42
C ASN A 154 22.41 -15.45 27.21
N ASN A 155 22.48 -14.32 26.51
CA ASN A 155 22.66 -12.99 27.07
C ASN A 155 21.38 -12.18 26.88
N ASN A 156 20.75 -11.81 27.98
CA ASN A 156 19.69 -10.81 27.99
C ASN A 156 20.31 -9.47 28.39
N ILE A 157 20.37 -8.53 27.45
CA ILE A 157 21.10 -7.26 27.55
C ILE A 157 20.10 -6.11 27.46
N ASP A 158 19.80 -5.47 28.58
CA ASP A 158 18.93 -4.31 28.64
C ASP A 158 19.78 -3.03 28.75
N LEU A 159 20.07 -2.40 27.61
CA LEU A 159 20.85 -1.16 27.59
C LEU A 159 20.07 0.03 28.13
N ASP A 160 18.74 -0.01 28.13
CA ASP A 160 17.93 1.09 28.64
C ASP A 160 18.02 1.16 30.17
N ASN A 161 18.00 -0.01 30.82
CA ASN A 161 18.17 -0.16 32.27
C ASN A 161 19.62 -0.40 32.72
N ASP A 162 20.58 -0.39 31.79
CA ASP A 162 22.00 -0.69 32.04
C ASP A 162 22.20 -2.01 32.78
N TRP A 163 21.70 -3.11 32.20
CA TRP A 163 21.63 -4.40 32.86
C TRP A 163 21.93 -5.56 31.90
N ILE A 164 22.56 -6.62 32.40
CA ILE A 164 22.77 -7.88 31.67
C ILE A 164 22.52 -9.09 32.57
N GLN A 165 22.00 -10.16 31.97
CA GLN A 165 21.94 -11.50 32.55
C GLN A 165 22.62 -12.50 31.62
N LEU A 166 23.56 -13.29 32.14
CA LEU A 166 24.18 -14.41 31.42
C LEU A 166 23.65 -15.73 31.96
N SER A 167 23.10 -16.56 31.09
CA SER A 167 22.70 -17.93 31.38
C SER A 167 23.44 -18.93 30.49
N ILE A 168 23.84 -20.06 31.06
CA ILE A 168 24.46 -21.18 30.35
C ILE A 168 23.62 -22.42 30.59
N ASN A 169 23.17 -23.05 29.51
CA ASN A 169 22.24 -24.19 29.52
C ASN A 169 20.98 -23.91 30.37
N ASN A 170 20.37 -22.73 30.19
CA ASN A 170 19.23 -22.24 30.96
C ASN A 170 19.47 -22.06 32.48
N VAL A 171 20.72 -22.12 32.95
CA VAL A 171 21.11 -21.81 34.33
C VAL A 171 21.74 -20.43 34.37
N LEU A 172 21.15 -19.52 35.16
CA LEU A 172 21.70 -18.18 35.38
C LEU A 172 23.09 -18.29 36.04
N VAL A 173 24.09 -17.71 35.39
CA VAL A 173 25.45 -17.59 35.92
C VAL A 173 25.54 -16.36 36.82
N ASN A 174 25.17 -15.19 36.30
CA ASN A 174 25.13 -13.94 37.05
C ASN A 174 24.26 -12.87 36.34
N ALA A 175 23.94 -11.79 37.06
CA ALA A 175 23.32 -10.57 36.53
C ALA A 175 24.00 -9.33 37.12
N TRP A 176 24.33 -8.34 36.28
CA TRP A 176 25.10 -7.16 36.70
C TRP A 176 24.83 -5.97 35.76
N PRO A 177 25.28 -4.74 36.11
CA PRO A 177 25.17 -3.61 35.19
C PRO A 177 25.98 -3.83 33.92
N PHE A 178 25.37 -3.59 32.76
CA PHE A 178 26.03 -3.92 31.50
C PHE A 178 27.27 -3.05 31.26
N SER A 179 27.26 -1.78 31.67
CA SER A 179 28.39 -0.85 31.51
C SER A 179 29.68 -1.23 32.26
N TYR A 180 29.74 -2.35 32.97
CA TYR A 180 30.94 -2.79 33.66
C TYR A 180 31.94 -3.40 32.66
N ARG A 181 33.22 -3.30 32.99
CA ARG A 181 34.28 -4.03 32.28
C ARG A 181 34.48 -5.40 32.91
N ALA A 182 35.19 -6.28 32.22
CA ALA A 182 35.66 -7.53 32.81
C ALA A 182 36.52 -7.27 34.08
N SER A 183 37.42 -6.28 34.00
CA SER A 183 38.42 -5.97 35.04
C SER A 183 37.95 -5.08 36.19
N ASP A 184 36.91 -4.27 35.98
CA ASP A 184 36.45 -3.25 36.94
C ASP A 184 35.06 -2.69 36.55
N ILE A 185 34.57 -1.68 37.27
CA ILE A 185 33.23 -1.10 37.07
C ILE A 185 33.22 0.16 36.18
N SER A 186 34.34 0.51 35.53
CA SER A 186 34.56 1.81 34.85
C SER A 186 34.38 1.78 33.33
N GLY A 187 33.34 1.10 32.84
CA GLY A 187 33.08 0.96 31.41
C GLY A 187 32.03 1.90 30.82
N VAL A 188 31.71 1.67 29.54
CA VAL A 188 30.69 2.42 28.78
C VAL A 188 29.45 1.57 28.52
N LYS A 189 28.28 2.19 28.48
CA LYS A 189 27.03 1.50 28.16
C LYS A 189 26.84 1.37 26.65
N GLN A 190 27.55 0.41 26.04
CA GLN A 190 27.52 0.19 24.59
C GLN A 190 27.68 -1.29 24.25
N LEU A 191 26.84 -1.86 23.37
CA LEU A 191 26.95 -3.24 22.89
C LEU A 191 27.70 -3.26 21.55
N GLY A 192 28.96 -3.67 21.58
CA GLY A 192 29.88 -3.57 20.45
C GLY A 192 30.00 -4.85 19.62
N SER A 193 30.56 -5.91 20.22
CA SER A 193 30.81 -7.17 19.52
C SER A 193 30.84 -8.39 20.45
N LEU A 194 30.76 -9.58 19.86
CA LEU A 194 30.97 -10.88 20.49
C LEU A 194 32.23 -11.52 19.90
N ASN A 195 33.14 -12.00 20.75
CA ASN A 195 34.35 -12.71 20.34
C ASN A 195 34.29 -14.19 20.73
N PHE A 196 34.56 -15.07 19.77
CA PHE A 196 34.94 -16.48 19.96
C PHE A 196 36.43 -16.68 19.68
N PHE A 197 37.23 -16.68 20.74
CA PHE A 197 38.68 -16.89 20.64
C PHE A 197 39.09 -18.29 21.08
N ALA A 198 40.02 -18.90 20.36
CA ALA A 198 40.73 -20.11 20.75
C ALA A 198 41.69 -19.84 21.92
N GLY A 199 41.14 -19.38 23.05
CA GLY A 199 41.82 -19.13 24.31
C GLY A 199 41.35 -20.08 25.41
N GLY A 200 42.12 -20.14 26.49
CA GLY A 200 41.84 -20.95 27.66
C GLY A 200 42.74 -20.57 28.83
N GLU A 201 42.46 -21.16 30.00
CA GLU A 201 43.33 -21.01 31.16
C GLU A 201 44.72 -21.63 30.92
N ALA A 202 45.70 -21.21 31.71
CA ALA A 202 47.08 -21.66 31.56
C ALA A 202 47.20 -23.19 31.57
N GLY A 203 47.69 -23.76 30.46
CA GLY A 203 47.90 -25.21 30.30
C GLY A 203 46.74 -25.96 29.64
N GLU A 204 45.63 -25.29 29.33
CA GLU A 204 44.51 -25.88 28.62
C GLU A 204 44.65 -25.76 27.09
N THR A 205 43.95 -26.60 26.34
CA THR A 205 43.93 -26.57 24.87
C THR A 205 42.52 -26.29 24.36
N PRO A 206 42.30 -25.16 23.65
CA PRO A 206 40.99 -24.80 23.16
C PRO A 206 40.62 -25.62 21.93
N LYS A 207 39.37 -26.11 21.92
CA LYS A 207 38.73 -26.69 20.74
C LYS A 207 37.24 -26.84 21.00
N TYR A 208 36.46 -26.01 20.34
CA TYR A 208 35.01 -25.96 20.51
C TYR A 208 34.31 -25.50 19.23
N TYR A 209 32.99 -25.63 19.25
CA TYR A 209 32.13 -25.29 18.13
C TYR A 209 31.03 -24.35 18.60
N PHE A 210 30.57 -23.47 17.72
CA PHE A 210 29.34 -22.70 17.94
C PHE A 210 28.40 -22.79 16.74
N ASP A 211 27.10 -22.68 17.00
CA ASP A 211 26.03 -22.83 16.03
C ASP A 211 24.80 -22.01 16.44
N ASP A 212 23.83 -21.85 15.52
CA ASP A 212 22.51 -21.27 15.77
C ASP A 212 22.55 -19.90 16.49
N VAL A 213 23.31 -18.96 15.91
CA VAL A 213 23.47 -17.61 16.47
C VAL A 213 22.21 -16.79 16.22
N GLN A 214 21.72 -16.11 17.25
CA GLN A 214 20.58 -15.20 17.19
C GLN A 214 20.89 -13.90 17.93
N TYR A 215 20.58 -12.78 17.30
CA TYR A 215 20.61 -11.43 17.87
C TYR A 215 19.25 -10.78 17.64
N ILE A 216 18.52 -10.52 18.71
CA ILE A 216 17.11 -10.15 18.70
C ILE A 216 16.93 -8.87 19.52
N LEU A 217 16.17 -7.91 19.01
CA LEU A 217 15.68 -6.76 19.76
C LEU A 217 14.31 -7.12 20.36
N ASN A 218 14.17 -7.00 21.67
CA ASN A 218 12.95 -7.24 22.41
C ASN A 218 12.17 -5.93 22.59
N GLY A 219 10.86 -5.94 22.33
CA GLY A 219 9.95 -4.88 22.78
C GLY A 219 9.77 -4.91 24.29
N SER A 220 9.67 -3.73 24.92
CA SER A 220 9.39 -3.52 26.33
C SER A 220 7.90 -3.38 26.60
N ALA A 221 7.47 -3.76 27.81
CA ALA A 221 6.08 -3.61 28.22
C ALA A 221 5.61 -2.15 28.26
N ASN A 222 6.52 -1.20 28.31
CA ASN A 222 6.22 0.22 28.32
C ASN A 222 6.30 0.87 26.94
N ASP A 223 6.60 0.15 25.87
CA ASP A 223 6.84 0.77 24.57
C ASP A 223 5.57 1.33 23.93
N PRO A 224 5.70 2.35 23.06
CA PRO A 224 4.59 2.77 22.21
C PRO A 224 4.32 1.68 21.16
N ALA A 225 3.07 1.53 20.75
CA ALA A 225 2.69 0.58 19.70
C ALA A 225 1.75 1.27 18.71
N ILE A 226 2.20 1.43 17.46
CA ILE A 226 1.43 2.13 16.43
C ILE A 226 0.38 1.20 15.82
N SER A 227 -0.83 1.72 15.65
CA SER A 227 -1.89 1.09 14.86
C SER A 227 -2.55 2.13 13.97
N VAL A 228 -2.89 1.76 12.73
CA VAL A 228 -3.54 2.66 11.78
C VAL A 228 -4.83 2.06 11.24
N ASN A 229 -5.85 2.91 11.07
CA ASN A 229 -7.12 2.50 10.49
C ASN A 229 -7.67 3.62 9.57
N PRO A 230 -7.97 3.33 8.29
CA PRO A 230 -7.82 2.04 7.62
C PRO A 230 -6.36 1.71 7.31
N THR A 231 -6.06 0.42 7.15
CA THR A 231 -4.73 -0.09 6.73
C THR A 231 -4.49 0.05 5.23
N GLY A 232 -5.42 0.65 4.49
CA GLY A 232 -5.27 0.95 3.07
C GLY A 232 -6.32 1.97 2.62
N LEU A 233 -6.00 2.77 1.60
CA LEU A 233 -6.89 3.79 1.06
C LEU A 233 -7.18 3.57 -0.42
N SER A 234 -8.44 3.80 -0.80
CA SER A 234 -8.84 3.88 -2.20
C SER A 234 -9.83 5.03 -2.42
N LEU A 235 -9.63 5.77 -3.50
CA LEU A 235 -10.53 6.82 -3.97
C LEU A 235 -10.62 6.77 -5.49
N SER A 236 -11.80 7.06 -6.03
CA SER A 236 -11.98 7.25 -7.46
C SER A 236 -12.48 8.67 -7.76
N LEU A 237 -11.83 9.33 -8.72
CA LEU A 237 -12.10 10.71 -9.13
C LEU A 237 -12.22 10.78 -10.66
N THR A 238 -12.87 11.83 -11.16
CA THR A 238 -12.72 12.23 -12.56
C THR A 238 -11.45 13.07 -12.72
N PRO A 239 -10.87 13.17 -13.93
CA PRO A 239 -9.81 14.15 -14.21
C PRO A 239 -10.23 15.54 -13.74
N GLY A 240 -9.34 16.29 -13.08
CA GLY A 240 -9.67 17.59 -12.47
C GLY A 240 -10.26 17.52 -11.06
N GLY A 241 -10.69 16.34 -10.60
CA GLY A 241 -11.36 16.18 -9.31
C GLY A 241 -10.42 16.25 -8.11
N ALA A 242 -10.99 16.47 -6.93
CA ALA A 242 -10.29 16.38 -5.65
C ALA A 242 -11.16 15.67 -4.61
N GLY A 243 -10.54 15.08 -3.60
CA GLY A 243 -11.25 14.42 -2.50
C GLY A 243 -10.32 14.12 -1.32
N SER A 244 -10.86 13.60 -0.23
CA SER A 244 -10.08 13.24 0.95
C SER A 244 -10.55 11.96 1.61
N ARG A 245 -9.66 11.40 2.43
CA ARG A 245 -9.89 10.28 3.35
C ARG A 245 -9.28 10.61 4.71
N THR A 246 -9.68 9.88 5.73
CA THR A 246 -9.09 9.99 7.07
C THR A 246 -8.37 8.70 7.41
N ILE A 247 -7.14 8.82 7.92
CA ILE A 247 -6.45 7.74 8.62
C ILE A 247 -6.45 8.11 10.11
N THR A 248 -6.83 7.15 10.95
CA THR A 248 -6.70 7.26 12.40
C THR A 248 -5.42 6.55 12.82
N VAL A 249 -4.47 7.26 13.41
CA VAL A 249 -3.31 6.68 14.10
C VAL A 249 -3.68 6.51 15.56
N SER A 250 -3.47 5.32 16.11
CA SER A 250 -3.72 4.99 17.51
C SER A 250 -2.43 4.49 18.14
N ASN A 251 -2.25 4.82 19.42
CA ASN A 251 -1.21 4.25 20.24
C ASN A 251 -1.83 3.20 21.17
N VAL A 252 -1.58 1.92 20.88
CA VAL A 252 -2.05 0.80 21.69
C VAL A 252 -1.01 0.37 22.74
N GLY A 253 0.12 1.07 22.81
CA GLY A 253 1.19 0.87 23.78
C GLY A 253 1.07 1.81 24.99
N LEU A 254 2.11 1.78 25.83
CA LEU A 254 2.10 2.42 27.16
C LEU A 254 3.04 3.64 27.30
N ALA A 255 3.88 3.94 26.30
CA ALA A 255 4.65 5.19 26.20
C ALA A 255 4.11 6.09 25.08
N ASN A 256 4.59 7.33 25.03
CA ASN A 256 4.20 8.28 23.97
C ASN A 256 4.69 7.79 22.60
N LEU A 257 3.76 7.62 21.66
CA LEU A 257 4.06 7.31 20.27
C LEU A 257 4.35 8.61 19.52
N ASN A 258 5.55 8.76 19.00
CA ASN A 258 5.92 9.83 18.08
C ASN A 258 6.00 9.26 16.68
N TYR A 259 5.38 9.92 15.71
CA TYR A 259 5.41 9.48 14.32
C TYR A 259 5.62 10.63 13.33
N THR A 260 6.15 10.29 12.17
CA THR A 260 6.17 11.11 10.94
C THR A 260 5.64 10.31 9.76
N THR A 261 5.12 10.97 8.72
CA THR A 261 4.60 10.31 7.51
C THR A 261 5.39 10.71 6.28
N ASN A 262 5.86 9.72 5.53
CA ASN A 262 6.48 9.90 4.22
C ASN A 262 5.56 9.38 3.12
N ILE A 263 5.52 10.07 1.98
CA ILE A 263 4.80 9.60 0.79
C ILE A 263 5.81 9.04 -0.21
N ILE A 264 5.55 7.83 -0.71
CA ILE A 264 6.35 7.19 -1.75
C ILE A 264 5.43 6.76 -2.88
N TYR A 265 5.64 7.25 -4.10
CA TYR A 265 4.86 6.85 -5.27
C TYR A 265 5.38 5.53 -5.86
N ASP A 266 4.45 4.69 -6.32
CA ASP A 266 4.80 3.53 -7.14
C ASP A 266 4.77 3.94 -8.61
N LEU A 267 5.95 4.01 -9.21
CA LEU A 267 6.15 4.55 -10.55
C LEU A 267 6.48 3.49 -11.60
N GLY A 268 6.29 2.19 -11.29
CA GLY A 268 6.43 1.10 -12.27
C GLY A 268 7.83 0.92 -12.89
N GLY A 269 8.82 1.69 -12.44
CA GLY A 269 10.24 1.53 -12.78
C GLY A 269 10.87 0.52 -11.82
N LYS A 270 11.32 -0.62 -12.36
CA LYS A 270 12.02 -1.68 -11.61
C LYS A 270 13.10 -1.07 -10.70
N LYS A 271 12.94 -1.17 -9.38
CA LYS A 271 14.08 -1.08 -8.45
C LYS A 271 15.06 -2.18 -8.88
N ALA A 272 16.22 -1.81 -9.43
CA ALA A 272 17.19 -2.78 -9.88
C ALA A 272 17.71 -3.57 -8.66
N MET A 273 17.66 -4.89 -8.77
CA MET A 273 18.11 -5.81 -7.72
C MET A 273 19.64 -5.94 -7.75
N SER A 274 20.23 -5.95 -6.56
CA SER A 274 21.66 -6.04 -6.24
C SER A 274 22.46 -7.12 -7.00
N PRO A 275 23.74 -6.81 -7.29
CA PRO A 275 24.84 -7.74 -7.07
C PRO A 275 25.78 -7.21 -5.97
N GLU A 276 26.01 -8.05 -4.94
CA GLU A 276 27.20 -8.00 -4.08
C GLU A 276 28.46 -8.22 -4.94
N PRO A 277 29.61 -7.55 -4.65
CA PRO A 277 30.53 -8.09 -3.62
C PRO A 277 31.49 -7.10 -2.90
N GLY A 278 31.81 -7.42 -1.64
CA GLY A 278 33.21 -7.58 -1.16
C GLY A 278 34.09 -6.40 -0.69
N GLN A 279 34.51 -6.51 0.60
CA GLN A 279 35.88 -6.40 1.17
C GLN A 279 36.41 -5.11 1.85
N MET A 280 36.81 -5.33 3.13
CA MET A 280 37.93 -4.83 3.99
C MET A 280 37.88 -3.49 4.76
N SER A 281 37.65 -3.42 6.07
CA SER A 281 37.75 -2.15 6.84
C SER A 281 38.81 -2.15 7.94
N GLN A 282 39.93 -1.43 7.80
CA GLN A 282 40.91 -1.17 8.88
C GLN A 282 40.63 0.10 9.68
N THR A 283 40.99 0.10 10.96
CA THR A 283 40.66 1.14 11.94
C THR A 283 41.59 2.34 11.84
N ALA A 284 41.15 3.51 11.38
CA ALA A 284 42.05 4.57 10.96
C ALA A 284 41.96 5.87 11.78
N THR A 285 43.10 6.47 12.13
CA THR A 285 43.17 7.75 12.86
C THR A 285 43.03 8.97 11.93
N LEU A 286 42.03 9.81 12.16
CA LEU A 286 41.68 10.96 11.31
C LEU A 286 42.70 12.11 11.44
N LYS A 287 43.21 12.64 10.34
CA LYS A 287 44.03 13.87 10.29
C LYS A 287 43.42 14.86 9.29
N LYS A 288 43.56 16.17 9.54
CA LYS A 288 43.03 17.27 8.72
C LYS A 288 44.19 17.97 8.01
N ASN A 289 44.03 18.34 6.74
CA ASN A 289 45.00 19.19 6.01
C ASN A 289 44.29 20.32 5.24
N PHE A 290 44.91 21.49 5.14
CA PHE A 290 44.40 22.66 4.40
C PHE A 290 45.22 22.84 3.11
N ILE A 291 44.59 22.87 1.93
CA ILE A 291 45.31 23.21 0.69
C ILE A 291 44.54 24.24 -0.16
N GLN A 292 45.37 25.10 -0.75
CA GLN A 292 45.15 26.29 -1.55
C GLN A 292 44.64 25.97 -2.97
N ILE A 293 43.72 26.78 -3.47
CA ILE A 293 42.99 26.64 -4.75
C ILE A 293 43.92 26.85 -5.96
N ASP A 294 43.90 25.95 -6.94
CA ASP A 294 44.43 26.17 -8.31
C ASP A 294 43.29 26.01 -9.35
N PRO A 295 43.02 27.02 -10.21
CA PRO A 295 41.90 26.99 -11.14
C PRO A 295 42.35 26.57 -12.55
N THR A 296 42.02 25.36 -13.01
CA THR A 296 41.72 25.10 -14.45
C THR A 296 41.11 23.70 -14.68
N PRO A 297 39.87 23.60 -15.16
CA PRO A 297 39.30 22.32 -15.62
C PRO A 297 39.66 22.07 -17.10
N SER A 298 40.10 20.86 -17.43
CA SER A 298 40.21 20.40 -18.82
C SER A 298 39.01 19.48 -19.15
N PRO A 299 38.15 19.85 -20.11
CA PRO A 299 36.91 19.12 -20.37
C PRO A 299 37.10 17.98 -21.38
N ALA A 300 36.59 16.79 -21.05
CA ALA A 300 36.21 15.79 -22.04
C ALA A 300 34.80 16.12 -22.55
N THR A 301 34.65 16.26 -23.88
CA THR A 301 33.39 16.63 -24.54
C THR A 301 32.36 15.51 -24.47
N ILE A 302 31.42 15.64 -23.55
CA ILE A 302 30.13 14.93 -23.56
C ILE A 302 29.07 16.02 -23.62
N THR A 303 28.15 15.95 -24.57
CA THR A 303 27.02 16.90 -24.63
C THR A 303 26.16 16.66 -23.38
N PRO A 304 26.14 17.56 -22.39
CA PRO A 304 25.33 17.37 -21.20
C PRO A 304 23.87 17.52 -21.61
N VAL A 305 23.01 16.58 -21.23
CA VAL A 305 21.62 16.97 -20.99
C VAL A 305 21.70 17.94 -19.82
N PRO A 306 21.18 19.18 -19.93
CA PRO A 306 21.23 20.11 -18.80
C PRO A 306 20.55 19.46 -17.59
N ASP A 307 21.26 19.42 -16.46
CA ASP A 307 20.68 18.92 -15.21
C ASP A 307 19.56 19.87 -14.77
N ASP A 308 18.39 19.32 -14.44
CA ASP A 308 17.21 20.10 -14.07
C ASP A 308 17.22 20.47 -12.58
N PHE A 309 17.84 19.63 -11.74
CA PHE A 309 18.00 19.85 -10.31
C PHE A 309 19.19 19.07 -9.72
N VAL A 310 19.81 19.56 -8.64
CA VAL A 310 20.93 18.90 -7.95
C VAL A 310 20.57 18.67 -6.48
N LEU A 311 20.57 17.42 -6.03
CA LEU A 311 20.44 17.06 -4.62
C LEU A 311 21.82 17.08 -3.95
N HIS A 312 22.01 17.97 -2.99
CA HIS A 312 23.25 18.08 -2.23
C HIS A 312 23.06 18.75 -0.85
N TYR A 313 23.96 18.48 0.09
CA TYR A 313 24.09 19.23 1.35
C TYR A 313 25.38 20.06 1.40
N ASP A 314 26.37 19.70 0.59
CA ASP A 314 27.70 20.27 0.64
C ASP A 314 27.80 21.63 -0.04
N GLY A 315 28.74 22.44 0.44
CA GLY A 315 29.26 23.61 -0.27
C GLY A 315 30.37 23.25 -1.27
N ASP A 316 31.13 24.25 -1.71
CA ASP A 316 32.34 24.02 -2.50
C ASP A 316 33.37 23.22 -1.68
N ASN A 317 34.14 22.36 -2.37
CA ASN A 317 35.18 21.58 -1.71
C ASN A 317 36.21 22.49 -1.02
N SER A 318 36.53 22.17 0.23
CA SER A 318 37.48 22.92 1.04
C SER A 318 38.59 22.06 1.65
N SER A 319 38.37 20.76 1.84
CA SER A 319 39.33 19.84 2.47
C SER A 319 39.00 18.40 2.07
N ALA A 320 39.72 17.43 2.63
CA ALA A 320 39.45 16.02 2.45
C ALA A 320 39.78 15.22 3.72
N ILE A 321 39.17 14.05 3.84
CA ILE A 321 39.37 13.16 5.00
C ILE A 321 40.27 11.99 4.65
N GLY A 322 41.20 11.68 5.54
CA GLY A 322 42.16 10.61 5.42
C GLY A 322 42.10 9.70 6.64
N PHE A 323 42.41 8.44 6.41
CA PHE A 323 42.26 7.37 7.38
C PHE A 323 43.65 6.89 7.83
N GLY A 324 43.98 7.02 9.12
CA GLY A 324 45.36 6.85 9.62
C GLY A 324 45.88 5.42 9.80
N THR A 325 45.08 4.38 9.64
CA THR A 325 45.55 2.99 9.57
C THR A 325 44.91 2.29 8.38
N VAL A 326 45.78 1.66 7.59
CA VAL A 326 45.56 1.26 6.21
C VAL A 326 46.23 -0.11 5.96
N PRO A 327 45.66 -0.96 5.07
CA PRO A 327 44.53 -0.69 4.17
C PRO A 327 43.11 -0.73 4.76
N VAL A 328 42.31 0.32 4.54
CA VAL A 328 40.90 0.41 4.94
C VAL A 328 39.99 0.64 3.73
N THR A 329 38.80 0.05 3.74
CA THR A 329 37.69 0.33 2.84
C THR A 329 36.60 1.03 3.60
N VAL A 330 36.21 2.20 3.10
CA VAL A 330 35.23 3.07 3.72
C VAL A 330 34.13 3.33 2.72
N SER A 331 32.89 3.38 3.20
CA SER A 331 31.79 3.98 2.43
C SER A 331 31.41 5.32 3.04
N VAL A 332 31.23 6.34 2.20
CA VAL A 332 30.72 7.67 2.60
C VAL A 332 29.41 7.92 1.88
N ALA A 333 28.48 8.64 2.51
CA ALA A 333 27.19 8.94 1.90
C ALA A 333 26.54 10.23 2.44
N SER A 334 25.62 10.75 1.63
CA SER A 334 24.65 11.77 1.99
C SER A 334 23.23 11.16 1.96
N ARG A 335 22.43 11.43 2.99
CA ARG A 335 21.08 10.94 3.22
C ARG A 335 20.03 11.99 2.83
N PHE A 336 19.39 11.84 1.68
CA PHE A 336 18.34 12.73 1.22
C PHE A 336 16.97 12.28 1.70
N LEU A 337 16.43 12.98 2.71
CA LEU A 337 15.13 12.70 3.33
C LEU A 337 13.96 12.87 2.35
N ASN A 338 12.79 12.30 2.70
CA ASN A 338 11.55 12.42 1.92
C ASN A 338 11.20 13.87 1.55
N GLN A 339 11.42 14.84 2.44
CA GLN A 339 11.17 16.25 2.14
C GLN A 339 12.03 16.82 1.00
N HIS A 340 13.21 16.23 0.76
CA HIS A 340 14.12 16.60 -0.32
C HIS A 340 13.80 15.83 -1.60
N THR A 341 13.43 14.54 -1.51
CA THR A 341 13.20 13.70 -2.70
C THR A 341 11.77 13.76 -3.23
N LEU A 342 10.75 13.94 -2.37
CA LEU A 342 9.33 13.97 -2.74
C LEU A 342 8.99 15.06 -3.78
N PRO A 343 9.49 16.30 -3.69
CA PRO A 343 9.24 17.32 -4.70
C PRO A 343 9.72 16.93 -6.10
N HIS A 344 10.68 16.00 -6.19
CA HIS A 344 11.28 15.52 -7.43
C HIS A 344 10.83 14.11 -7.82
N ALA A 345 9.80 13.56 -7.18
CA ALA A 345 9.26 12.27 -7.58
C ALA A 345 8.88 12.30 -9.08
N GLY A 346 9.21 11.25 -9.83
CA GLY A 346 9.07 11.18 -11.29
C GLY A 346 10.30 11.61 -12.10
N MET A 347 11.24 12.36 -11.50
CA MET A 347 12.56 12.59 -12.09
C MET A 347 13.47 11.36 -11.93
N SER A 348 14.63 11.36 -12.57
CA SER A 348 15.66 10.33 -12.39
C SER A 348 17.01 10.93 -12.07
N ILE A 349 17.78 10.29 -11.19
CA ILE A 349 19.20 10.56 -10.99
C ILE A 349 19.94 10.03 -12.22
N SER A 350 20.51 10.91 -13.02
CA SER A 350 21.24 10.58 -14.25
C SER A 350 22.75 10.57 -14.06
N SER A 351 23.26 11.34 -13.13
CA SER A 351 24.68 11.35 -12.76
C SER A 351 24.87 11.73 -11.30
N VAL A 352 26.06 11.45 -10.77
CA VAL A 352 26.48 11.87 -9.44
C VAL A 352 27.87 12.51 -9.57
N ASP A 353 28.02 13.70 -9.01
CA ASP A 353 29.30 14.37 -8.85
C ASP A 353 29.85 14.11 -7.44
N ILE A 354 31.12 13.70 -7.37
CA ILE A 354 31.83 13.54 -6.09
C ILE A 354 33.21 14.18 -6.16
N MET A 355 33.70 14.73 -5.06
CA MET A 355 35.09 15.20 -5.01
C MET A 355 36.03 14.10 -4.51
N ILE A 356 37.05 13.78 -5.31
CA ILE A 356 38.16 12.90 -4.92
C ILE A 356 39.44 13.72 -4.88
N ASN A 357 40.06 13.81 -3.70
CA ASN A 357 41.26 14.62 -3.48
C ASN A 357 42.55 13.82 -3.78
N ASP A 358 42.85 12.78 -3.01
CA ASP A 358 44.05 11.96 -3.24
C ASP A 358 43.74 10.57 -3.82
N LEU A 359 44.74 9.94 -4.41
CA LEU A 359 44.71 8.56 -4.91
C LEU A 359 45.82 7.73 -4.25
N ASN A 360 45.62 6.41 -4.20
CA ASN A 360 46.71 5.51 -3.82
C ASN A 360 47.80 5.54 -4.91
N SER A 361 49.05 5.56 -4.45
CA SER A 361 50.26 5.49 -5.25
C SER A 361 50.46 4.15 -5.96
N THR A 362 49.86 3.07 -5.43
CA THR A 362 49.92 1.73 -6.00
C THR A 362 48.58 1.00 -5.98
N GLY A 363 48.42 0.04 -6.91
CA GLY A 363 47.21 -0.76 -7.07
C GLY A 363 46.07 -0.01 -7.79
N SER A 364 44.90 -0.65 -7.86
CA SER A 364 43.72 -0.06 -8.50
C SER A 364 43.07 1.01 -7.60
N ASN A 365 42.81 2.19 -8.15
CA ASN A 365 42.01 3.24 -7.52
C ASN A 365 40.51 3.14 -7.87
N GLN A 366 40.06 2.02 -8.43
CA GLN A 366 38.65 1.81 -8.70
C GLN A 366 37.81 1.96 -7.41
N MET A 367 36.75 2.74 -7.52
CA MET A 367 35.77 3.01 -6.47
C MET A 367 34.38 2.57 -6.94
N THR A 368 33.43 2.48 -6.01
CA THR A 368 32.06 2.04 -6.31
C THR A 368 31.06 3.08 -5.85
N LEU A 369 30.33 3.69 -6.77
CA LEU A 369 29.16 4.52 -6.48
C LEU A 369 28.04 3.62 -5.95
N LEU A 370 27.34 4.09 -4.93
CA LEU A 370 26.30 3.36 -4.21
C LEU A 370 25.07 4.25 -4.02
N VAL A 371 23.88 3.73 -4.32
CA VAL A 371 22.61 4.35 -3.96
C VAL A 371 21.77 3.34 -3.20
N TYR A 372 21.34 3.72 -2.00
CA TYR A 372 20.45 2.92 -1.15
C TYR A 372 19.10 3.60 -0.99
N GLY A 373 18.09 2.79 -0.71
CA GLY A 373 16.76 3.25 -0.33
C GLY A 373 16.67 3.64 1.14
N MET A 374 15.43 3.91 1.55
CA MET A 374 15.11 4.28 2.92
C MET A 374 15.45 3.13 3.87
N GLY A 375 16.29 3.43 4.86
CA GLY A 375 16.65 2.51 5.95
C GLY A 375 16.17 3.04 7.29
N THR A 376 16.93 2.74 8.35
CA THR A 376 16.68 3.28 9.70
C THR A 376 17.17 4.71 9.83
N SER A 377 16.97 5.32 11.00
CA SER A 377 17.62 6.60 11.31
C SER A 377 19.15 6.51 11.41
N PHE A 378 19.71 5.29 11.48
CA PHE A 378 21.13 5.05 11.72
C PHE A 378 21.82 4.29 10.58
N GLU A 379 21.09 3.79 9.60
CA GLU A 379 21.68 3.04 8.48
C GLU A 379 20.78 3.08 7.23
N PRO A 380 21.35 3.01 6.02
CA PRO A 380 20.61 2.94 4.77
C PRO A 380 19.82 1.64 4.65
N GLY A 381 18.80 1.66 3.78
CA GLY A 381 18.01 0.49 3.44
C GLY A 381 18.68 -0.38 2.37
N SER A 382 17.86 -1.06 1.57
CA SER A 382 18.35 -1.90 0.49
C SER A 382 19.16 -1.10 -0.54
N LEU A 383 20.25 -1.70 -1.05
CA LEU A 383 21.00 -1.17 -2.18
C LEU A 383 20.10 -1.17 -3.43
N ILE A 384 19.89 0.02 -4.01
CA ILE A 384 19.07 0.25 -5.22
C ILE A 384 19.96 0.28 -6.47
N TYR A 385 21.19 0.79 -6.34
CA TYR A 385 22.10 0.95 -7.47
C TYR A 385 23.56 0.88 -7.05
N SER A 386 24.40 0.31 -7.91
CA SER A 386 25.84 0.28 -7.76
C SER A 386 26.53 0.40 -9.12
N GLN A 387 27.62 1.16 -9.18
CA GLN A 387 28.45 1.28 -10.38
C GLN A 387 29.91 1.54 -10.01
N THR A 388 30.82 0.78 -10.58
CA THR A 388 32.26 1.04 -10.44
C THR A 388 32.72 2.17 -11.34
N PHE A 389 33.64 3.01 -10.87
CA PHE A 389 34.32 4.03 -11.66
C PHE A 389 35.79 4.15 -11.23
N THR A 390 36.62 4.75 -12.08
CA THR A 390 38.04 5.02 -11.76
C THR A 390 38.24 6.53 -11.74
N PRO A 391 38.55 7.15 -10.58
CA PRO A 391 38.73 8.59 -10.45
C PRO A 391 40.07 9.07 -11.02
N TYR A 392 40.14 10.35 -11.35
CA TYR A 392 41.36 11.06 -11.72
C TYR A 392 42.11 11.61 -10.51
N GLY A 393 41.39 11.88 -9.41
CA GLY A 393 41.95 12.52 -8.22
C GLY A 393 42.14 14.02 -8.40
N ASN A 394 42.29 14.72 -7.28
CA ASN A 394 42.32 16.18 -7.16
C ASN A 394 41.27 16.90 -8.02
N SER A 395 40.07 16.32 -8.14
CA SER A 395 39.02 16.84 -9.01
C SER A 395 37.62 16.32 -8.66
N TRP A 396 36.62 17.05 -9.14
CA TRP A 396 35.23 16.60 -9.18
C TRP A 396 35.09 15.53 -10.27
N GLU A 397 34.60 14.36 -9.86
CA GLU A 397 34.35 13.21 -10.70
C GLU A 397 32.87 13.20 -11.10
N HIS A 398 32.58 13.33 -12.40
CA HIS A 398 31.22 13.28 -12.94
C HIS A 398 30.87 11.86 -13.40
N ILE A 399 30.05 11.16 -12.63
CA ILE A 399 29.72 9.75 -12.87
C ILE A 399 28.33 9.67 -13.47
N VAL A 400 28.24 9.41 -14.78
CA VAL A 400 26.96 9.12 -15.45
C VAL A 400 26.51 7.72 -15.08
N LEU A 401 25.26 7.59 -14.63
CA LEU A 401 24.68 6.29 -14.26
C LEU A 401 24.32 5.51 -15.53
N ASN A 402 24.80 4.27 -15.63
CA ASN A 402 24.43 3.34 -16.71
C ASN A 402 22.92 3.08 -16.80
N THR A 403 22.22 3.22 -15.67
CA THR A 403 20.76 3.12 -15.59
C THR A 403 20.30 4.19 -14.61
N PRO A 404 19.59 5.23 -15.07
CA PRO A 404 19.12 6.29 -14.18
C PRO A 404 18.25 5.72 -13.05
N VAL A 405 18.44 6.26 -11.84
CA VAL A 405 17.69 5.83 -10.65
C VAL A 405 16.46 6.72 -10.50
N MET A 406 15.27 6.12 -10.59
CA MET A 406 14.01 6.85 -10.49
C MET A 406 13.77 7.37 -9.07
N VAL A 407 13.46 8.66 -8.95
CA VAL A 407 13.08 9.28 -7.68
C VAL A 407 11.59 9.07 -7.47
N THR A 408 11.21 8.44 -6.37
CA THR A 408 9.81 8.11 -6.02
C THR A 408 9.25 8.96 -4.87
N GLY A 409 10.09 9.82 -4.31
CA GLY A 409 9.88 10.45 -3.00
C GLY A 409 10.40 9.62 -1.83
N GLU A 410 10.85 8.39 -2.05
CA GLU A 410 11.58 7.64 -1.03
C GLU A 410 12.85 8.39 -0.60
N GLU A 411 13.23 8.24 0.68
CA GLU A 411 14.54 8.68 1.15
C GLU A 411 15.64 7.92 0.41
N LEU A 412 16.71 8.60 0.03
CA LEU A 412 17.84 8.02 -0.70
C LEU A 412 19.15 8.29 0.02
N TRP A 413 20.00 7.29 0.12
CA TRP A 413 21.40 7.47 0.52
C TRP A 413 22.27 7.36 -0.71
N ILE A 414 23.06 8.38 -0.99
CA ILE A 414 23.90 8.44 -2.18
C ILE A 414 25.33 8.62 -1.71
N GLY A 415 26.21 7.75 -2.18
CA GLY A 415 27.54 7.63 -1.64
C GLY A 415 28.47 6.82 -2.52
N TYR A 416 29.66 6.54 -2.00
CA TYR A 416 30.60 5.67 -2.67
C TYR A 416 31.50 4.94 -1.68
N SER A 417 32.00 3.79 -2.09
CA SER A 417 32.98 2.98 -1.38
C SER A 417 34.33 3.05 -2.07
N PHE A 418 35.40 3.19 -1.28
CA PHE A 418 36.77 3.27 -1.75
C PHE A 418 37.71 2.58 -0.76
N SER A 419 38.88 2.16 -1.25
CA SER A 419 39.95 1.61 -0.40
C SER A 419 41.13 2.56 -0.32
N GLN A 420 41.54 2.94 0.89
CA GLN A 420 42.78 3.64 1.18
C GLN A 420 43.84 2.62 1.61
N ARG A 421 44.99 2.60 0.93
CA ARG A 421 46.12 1.70 1.18
C ARG A 421 47.37 2.42 1.62
N ASP A 422 47.50 3.70 1.27
CA ASP A 422 48.65 4.50 1.64
C ASP A 422 48.36 5.36 2.87
N GLU A 423 49.37 5.55 3.71
CA GLU A 423 49.30 6.49 4.83
C GLU A 423 49.44 7.93 4.34
N GLY A 424 48.76 8.86 5.00
CA GLY A 424 48.94 10.30 4.76
C GLY A 424 48.25 10.85 3.51
N ILE A 425 47.38 10.07 2.87
CA ILE A 425 46.49 10.54 1.80
C ILE A 425 45.07 10.80 2.33
N PHE A 426 44.36 11.70 1.69
CA PHE A 426 43.01 12.18 2.03
C PHE A 426 42.14 12.04 0.79
N ILE A 427 41.33 10.98 0.74
CA ILE A 427 40.62 10.57 -0.48
C ILE A 427 39.30 11.36 -0.64
N PRO A 428 38.29 11.16 0.23
CA PRO A 428 37.00 11.82 0.06
C PRO A 428 37.05 13.33 0.37
N GLY A 429 36.59 14.14 -0.58
CA GLY A 429 36.45 15.58 -0.42
C GLY A 429 35.32 15.98 0.54
N THR A 430 35.51 17.12 1.19
CA THR A 430 34.59 17.71 2.15
C THR A 430 34.52 19.22 2.00
N ASP A 431 33.37 19.80 2.32
CA ASP A 431 33.19 21.25 2.36
C ASP A 431 33.83 21.89 3.62
N ALA A 432 33.63 23.20 3.78
CA ALA A 432 34.15 23.94 4.93
C ALA A 432 33.30 23.79 6.21
N GLY A 433 32.16 23.09 6.14
CA GLY A 433 31.14 23.05 7.18
C GLY A 433 30.32 24.34 7.31
N PRO A 434 29.41 24.41 8.29
CA PRO A 434 29.09 23.36 9.26
C PRO A 434 28.39 22.16 8.59
N ASN A 435 28.47 20.98 9.23
CA ASN A 435 27.81 19.79 8.72
C ASN A 435 26.29 19.89 8.85
N ASP A 436 25.59 19.35 7.85
CA ASP A 436 24.25 18.81 8.00
C ASP A 436 24.39 17.38 8.55
N PRO A 437 23.61 16.97 9.56
CA PRO A 437 23.62 15.59 10.06
C PRO A 437 23.29 14.54 8.98
N ASN A 438 22.71 14.95 7.86
CA ASN A 438 22.42 14.07 6.76
C ASN A 438 23.51 14.08 5.67
N GLY A 439 24.51 14.96 5.74
CA GLY A 439 25.56 15.09 4.74
C GLY A 439 26.89 14.42 5.08
N ASP A 440 27.02 13.85 6.28
CA ASP A 440 28.32 13.48 6.85
C ASP A 440 28.44 12.00 7.25
N TRP A 441 27.63 11.13 6.65
CA TRP A 441 27.59 9.71 6.98
C TRP A 441 28.78 8.95 6.43
N PHE A 442 29.37 8.08 7.24
CA PHE A 442 30.37 7.12 6.77
C PHE A 442 30.24 5.78 7.49
N LYS A 443 30.76 4.74 6.87
CA LYS A 443 30.83 3.38 7.40
C LYS A 443 32.26 2.88 7.32
N ASN A 444 32.80 2.56 8.50
CA ASN A 444 34.07 1.88 8.71
C ASN A 444 33.79 0.73 9.71
N GLY A 445 33.47 -0.46 9.21
CA GLY A 445 32.90 -1.56 10.01
C GLY A 445 31.49 -1.95 9.55
N ILE A 446 30.56 -2.30 10.47
CA ILE A 446 29.17 -2.62 10.07
C ILE A 446 28.19 -1.50 10.27
N ALA A 447 28.41 -0.67 11.27
CA ALA A 447 27.56 0.46 11.57
C ALA A 447 27.95 1.69 10.73
N TRP A 448 26.93 2.48 10.37
CA TRP A 448 27.13 3.83 9.89
C TRP A 448 27.31 4.77 11.07
N SER A 449 28.07 5.84 10.87
CA SER A 449 28.40 6.84 11.87
C SER A 449 28.53 8.21 11.20
N HIS A 450 28.53 9.27 12.00
CA HIS A 450 28.72 10.63 11.52
C HIS A 450 30.19 11.04 11.61
N LEU A 451 30.69 11.72 10.58
CA LEU A 451 32.00 12.36 10.62
C LEU A 451 32.08 13.36 11.79
N SER A 452 31.00 14.12 12.00
CA SER A 452 30.88 15.13 13.06
C SER A 452 30.80 14.57 14.49
N ASN A 453 30.71 13.24 14.67
CA ASN A 453 30.95 12.62 15.98
C ASN A 453 32.35 13.01 16.52
N ASN A 454 33.29 13.29 15.62
CA ASN A 454 34.45 14.09 15.95
C ASN A 454 34.13 15.59 15.77
N ALA A 455 34.00 16.32 16.89
CA ALA A 455 33.66 17.75 16.88
C ALA A 455 34.65 18.65 16.11
N SER A 456 35.85 18.15 15.74
CA SER A 456 36.81 18.86 14.90
C SER A 456 36.56 18.71 13.39
N LEU A 457 35.61 17.85 13.00
CA LEU A 457 35.27 17.52 11.62
C LEU A 457 33.77 17.77 11.30
N PRO A 458 33.23 18.97 11.56
CA PRO A 458 31.84 19.29 11.24
C PRO A 458 31.69 19.62 9.74
N TYR A 459 31.99 18.68 8.85
CA TYR A 459 31.94 18.87 7.39
C TYR A 459 30.96 17.92 6.72
N ASN A 460 30.49 18.30 5.54
CA ASN A 460 29.70 17.43 4.66
C ASN A 460 30.59 16.78 3.61
N TRP A 461 30.24 15.56 3.22
CA TRP A 461 30.84 14.93 2.04
C TRP A 461 30.41 15.67 0.78
N ASN A 462 31.37 15.99 -0.08
CA ASN A 462 31.11 16.56 -1.40
C ASN A 462 30.50 15.51 -2.34
N ILE A 463 29.17 15.34 -2.27
CA ILE A 463 28.38 14.37 -3.01
C ILE A 463 27.12 15.06 -3.51
N ARG A 464 26.96 15.11 -4.84
CA ARG A 464 25.84 15.78 -5.49
C ARG A 464 25.18 14.85 -6.50
N ALA A 465 23.87 14.65 -6.39
CA ALA A 465 23.13 13.82 -7.34
C ALA A 465 22.36 14.72 -8.32
N ASN A 466 22.60 14.52 -9.61
CA ASN A 466 22.04 15.32 -10.68
C ASN A 466 20.79 14.64 -11.22
N LEU A 467 19.67 15.35 -11.14
CA LEU A 467 18.35 14.89 -11.54
C LEU A 467 17.96 15.48 -12.89
N THR A 468 17.42 14.64 -13.75
CA THR A 468 16.87 15.01 -15.06
C THR A 468 15.42 14.56 -15.20
N GLY A 469 14.67 15.30 -16.03
CA GLY A 469 13.27 15.04 -16.33
C GLY A 469 12.33 15.97 -15.58
N THR A 470 11.02 15.74 -15.70
CA THR A 470 10.01 16.59 -15.06
C THR A 470 9.40 15.85 -13.86
N PRO A 471 9.28 16.49 -12.69
CA PRO A 471 8.54 15.92 -11.57
C PRO A 471 7.12 15.55 -11.98
N MET A 472 6.64 14.43 -11.45
CA MET A 472 5.24 14.04 -11.57
C MET A 472 4.35 15.01 -10.81
N SER A 473 3.05 15.00 -11.13
CA SER A 473 2.06 15.70 -10.32
C SER A 473 1.90 15.04 -8.95
N GLN A 474 2.13 15.82 -7.90
CA GLN A 474 1.98 15.40 -6.51
C GLN A 474 0.49 15.31 -6.15
N TRP A 475 -0.11 14.15 -6.41
CA TRP A 475 -1.56 13.95 -6.28
C TRP A 475 -2.02 13.53 -4.88
N LEU A 476 -1.09 13.27 -3.95
CA LEU A 476 -1.37 12.82 -2.59
C LEU A 476 -0.70 13.72 -1.56
N THR A 477 -1.42 14.09 -0.50
CA THR A 477 -0.85 14.78 0.68
C THR A 477 -1.44 14.24 1.98
N VAL A 478 -0.69 14.36 3.08
CA VAL A 478 -1.10 13.94 4.43
C VAL A 478 -0.92 15.10 5.40
N SER A 479 -1.93 15.37 6.24
CA SER A 479 -1.87 16.43 7.25
C SER A 479 -2.59 16.04 8.55
N PRO A 480 -1.96 16.20 9.73
CA PRO A 480 -0.55 16.60 9.92
C PRO A 480 0.41 15.49 9.46
N SER A 481 1.62 15.85 9.03
CA SER A 481 2.66 14.89 8.59
C SER A 481 3.49 14.31 9.74
N SER A 482 3.25 14.75 10.97
CA SER A 482 3.86 14.21 12.18
C SER A 482 2.98 14.46 13.40
N GLY A 483 3.25 13.75 14.50
CA GLY A 483 2.52 13.97 15.74
C GLY A 483 2.98 13.07 16.88
N THR A 484 2.45 13.37 18.07
CA THR A 484 2.60 12.55 19.27
C THR A 484 1.22 12.06 19.70
N VAL A 485 1.08 10.76 19.95
CA VAL A 485 -0.14 10.12 20.46
C VAL A 485 0.16 9.53 21.83
N MET A 486 -0.53 10.05 22.84
CA MET A 486 -0.43 9.55 24.22
C MET A 486 -0.85 8.07 24.30
N PRO A 487 -0.42 7.31 25.33
CA PRO A 487 -0.88 5.95 25.56
C PRO A 487 -2.39 5.81 25.51
N ASN A 488 -2.90 4.78 24.81
CA ASN A 488 -4.32 4.54 24.55
C ASN A 488 -5.06 5.68 23.81
N GLY A 489 -4.32 6.65 23.24
CA GLY A 489 -4.85 7.77 22.48
C GLY A 489 -4.95 7.47 20.98
N SER A 490 -5.61 8.37 20.26
CA SER A 490 -5.64 8.38 18.81
C SER A 490 -5.64 9.80 18.23
N SER A 491 -5.22 9.92 16.98
CA SER A 491 -5.18 11.15 16.20
C SER A 491 -5.64 10.90 14.76
N ASN A 492 -6.39 11.83 14.19
CA ASN A 492 -6.89 11.74 12.83
C ASN A 492 -6.00 12.56 11.88
N LEU A 493 -5.59 11.94 10.78
CA LEU A 493 -4.86 12.56 9.69
C LEU A 493 -5.78 12.65 8.47
N ASN A 494 -5.79 13.81 7.82
CA ASN A 494 -6.44 14.02 6.54
C ASN A 494 -5.48 13.64 5.41
N VAL A 495 -5.91 12.71 4.56
CA VAL A 495 -5.24 12.33 3.33
C VAL A 495 -6.00 12.92 2.16
N SER A 496 -5.39 13.90 1.48
CA SER A 496 -6.02 14.62 0.37
C SER A 496 -5.49 14.13 -0.97
N PHE A 497 -6.41 14.01 -1.94
CA PHE A 497 -6.19 13.53 -3.29
C PHE A 497 -6.51 14.64 -4.30
N ASN A 498 -5.63 14.87 -5.26
CA ASN A 498 -5.79 15.89 -6.29
C ASN A 498 -5.50 15.34 -7.69
N ALA A 499 -6.54 15.21 -8.52
CA ALA A 499 -6.47 14.73 -9.89
C ALA A 499 -6.41 15.87 -10.94
N ALA A 500 -6.07 17.11 -10.54
CA ALA A 500 -6.03 18.28 -11.43
C ALA A 500 -5.21 18.07 -12.71
N ASN A 501 -4.07 17.39 -12.58
CA ASN A 501 -3.11 17.17 -13.66
C ASN A 501 -2.95 15.67 -14.00
N LEU A 502 -3.94 14.85 -13.63
CA LEU A 502 -3.91 13.42 -13.88
C LEU A 502 -4.83 13.04 -15.04
N THR A 503 -4.37 12.08 -15.83
CA THR A 503 -5.15 11.46 -16.92
C THR A 503 -5.88 10.21 -16.41
N ASN A 504 -6.71 9.60 -17.25
CA ASN A 504 -7.38 8.35 -16.90
C ASN A 504 -6.34 7.25 -16.59
N GLY A 505 -6.47 6.59 -15.45
CA GLY A 505 -5.51 5.59 -15.00
C GLY A 505 -5.64 5.20 -13.53
N VAL A 506 -4.82 4.23 -13.13
CA VAL A 506 -4.65 3.82 -11.74
C VAL A 506 -3.31 4.35 -11.26
N TYR A 507 -3.33 5.12 -10.18
CA TYR A 507 -2.16 5.71 -9.54
C TYR A 507 -1.99 5.09 -8.17
N GLN A 508 -0.75 4.73 -7.83
CA GLN A 508 -0.44 4.04 -6.59
C GLN A 508 0.65 4.79 -5.82
N ALA A 509 0.50 4.80 -4.50
CA ALA A 509 1.45 5.36 -3.57
C ALA A 509 1.38 4.60 -2.25
N ARG A 510 2.32 4.88 -1.36
CA ARG A 510 2.40 4.33 -0.02
C ARG A 510 2.65 5.48 0.94
N ILE A 511 1.90 5.50 2.04
CA ILE A 511 2.19 6.36 3.18
C ILE A 511 2.98 5.51 4.17
N ILE A 512 4.23 5.88 4.42
CA ILE A 512 5.08 5.21 5.41
C ILE A 512 5.05 6.02 6.70
N PHE A 513 4.53 5.42 7.77
CA PHE A 513 4.68 5.93 9.12
C PHE A 513 6.05 5.51 9.65
N ILE A 514 6.86 6.49 10.04
CA ILE A 514 8.11 6.26 10.78
C ILE A 514 7.81 6.61 12.23
N SER A 515 8.03 5.66 13.15
CA SER A 515 7.67 5.86 14.56
C SER A 515 8.70 5.31 15.54
N ASN A 516 8.57 5.69 16.81
CA ASN A 516 9.36 5.13 17.90
C ASN A 516 8.79 3.82 18.48
N ASP A 517 7.84 3.17 17.78
CA ASP A 517 7.47 1.78 18.03
C ASP A 517 8.62 0.86 17.58
N PRO A 518 9.29 0.10 18.47
CA PRO A 518 10.43 -0.73 18.12
C PRO A 518 10.07 -1.98 17.29
N GLU A 519 8.80 -2.38 17.28
CA GLU A 519 8.31 -3.49 16.45
C GLU A 519 7.90 -2.98 15.06
N ASN A 520 7.29 -1.80 15.00
CA ASN A 520 6.76 -1.21 13.78
C ASN A 520 7.34 0.18 13.53
N THR A 521 8.69 0.28 13.53
CA THR A 521 9.42 1.51 13.21
C THR A 521 8.96 2.05 11.86
N TYR A 522 8.62 1.16 10.92
CA TYR A 522 8.07 1.45 9.61
C TYR A 522 6.73 0.74 9.43
N LEU A 523 5.63 1.49 9.40
CA LEU A 523 4.31 0.98 9.10
C LEU A 523 3.82 1.54 7.76
N GLU A 524 3.49 0.66 6.82
CA GLU A 524 3.05 1.04 5.48
C GLU A 524 1.53 1.04 5.34
N VAL A 525 0.97 2.09 4.72
CA VAL A 525 -0.43 2.16 4.26
C VAL A 525 -0.47 2.33 2.73
N PRO A 526 -0.87 1.31 1.96
CA PRO A 526 -1.06 1.42 0.52
C PRO A 526 -2.21 2.37 0.15
N VAL A 527 -2.01 3.16 -0.90
CA VAL A 527 -2.97 4.14 -1.42
C VAL A 527 -3.17 3.92 -2.91
N THR A 528 -4.44 3.79 -3.33
CA THR A 528 -4.83 3.71 -4.75
C THR A 528 -5.75 4.88 -5.11
N LEU A 529 -5.41 5.61 -6.17
CA LEU A 529 -6.28 6.59 -6.81
C LEU A 529 -6.67 6.10 -8.21
N ILE A 530 -7.96 5.93 -8.45
CA ILE A 530 -8.49 5.61 -9.79
C ILE A 530 -9.03 6.90 -10.40
N VAL A 531 -8.37 7.41 -11.44
CA VAL A 531 -8.89 8.53 -12.22
C VAL A 531 -9.61 7.93 -13.41
N PHE A 532 -10.92 8.16 -13.55
CA PHE A 532 -11.70 7.62 -14.66
C PHE A 532 -12.58 8.68 -15.31
N GLN A 533 -12.81 8.57 -16.62
CA GLN A 533 -13.82 9.37 -17.30
C GLN A 533 -15.15 8.61 -17.23
N SER A 534 -16.16 9.18 -16.58
CA SER A 534 -17.51 8.64 -16.68
C SER A 534 -18.02 8.91 -18.11
N GLN A 535 -18.19 7.85 -18.91
CA GLN A 535 -18.97 7.93 -20.14
C GLN A 535 -20.44 7.73 -19.79
N LEU A 536 -21.23 8.81 -19.84
CA LEU A 536 -22.68 8.69 -20.01
C LEU A 536 -22.95 8.06 -21.39
N MET A 537 -23.31 6.78 -21.41
CA MET A 537 -23.81 6.15 -22.64
C MET A 537 -25.27 6.55 -22.88
N VAL A 538 -25.53 7.23 -24.00
CA VAL A 538 -26.88 7.49 -24.47
C VAL A 538 -27.33 6.30 -25.31
N ALA A 539 -28.26 5.49 -24.79
CA ALA A 539 -28.89 4.43 -25.57
C ALA A 539 -30.06 4.98 -26.39
N GLY A 540 -29.92 4.99 -27.72
CA GLY A 540 -31.02 5.33 -28.62
C GLY A 540 -32.11 4.26 -28.55
N LEU A 541 -33.30 4.62 -28.05
CA LEU A 541 -34.45 3.72 -28.01
C LEU A 541 -35.13 3.66 -29.39
N PHE A 542 -35.78 4.74 -29.79
CA PHE A 542 -36.39 4.93 -31.12
C PHE A 542 -36.80 6.41 -31.27
N SER A 543 -37.29 6.79 -32.45
CA SER A 543 -37.93 8.09 -32.69
C SER A 543 -39.45 7.94 -32.76
N SER A 544 -40.19 8.98 -32.36
CA SER A 544 -41.66 9.03 -32.43
C SER A 544 -42.12 10.28 -33.20
N GLN A 545 -43.19 10.18 -34.00
CA GLN A 545 -43.71 11.31 -34.79
C GLN A 545 -44.18 12.50 -33.94
N ASN A 546 -44.51 12.27 -32.67
CA ASN A 546 -44.89 13.31 -31.72
C ASN A 546 -44.00 13.15 -30.47
N ILE A 547 -43.66 14.25 -29.80
CA ILE A 547 -42.86 14.28 -28.55
C ILE A 547 -43.47 13.45 -27.40
N TYR A 548 -44.71 13.00 -27.57
CA TYR A 548 -45.49 12.34 -26.54
C TYR A 548 -45.37 10.82 -26.62
N THR A 549 -44.25 10.27 -26.14
CA THR A 549 -44.34 9.01 -25.38
C THR A 549 -45.31 9.18 -24.20
N SER A 550 -45.28 10.35 -23.55
CA SER A 550 -46.19 10.79 -22.49
C SER A 550 -46.95 12.07 -22.90
N LEU A 551 -48.16 11.94 -23.44
CA LEU A 551 -49.07 13.08 -23.68
C LEU A 551 -49.56 13.67 -22.36
N ILE A 552 -49.84 12.80 -21.38
CA ILE A 552 -50.31 13.16 -20.05
C ILE A 552 -49.46 12.41 -19.02
N VAL A 553 -49.39 12.94 -17.79
CA VAL A 553 -48.48 12.44 -16.74
C VAL A 553 -48.89 11.08 -16.20
N GLU A 554 -50.14 10.68 -16.42
CA GLU A 554 -50.74 9.44 -15.95
C GLU A 554 -50.41 8.23 -16.83
N GLN A 555 -49.78 8.41 -18.00
CA GLN A 555 -49.52 7.33 -18.94
C GLN A 555 -48.46 6.34 -18.46
N THR A 556 -48.73 5.05 -18.65
CA THR A 556 -47.73 4.00 -18.44
C THR A 556 -46.86 3.88 -19.69
N CYS A 557 -45.78 4.66 -19.76
CA CYS A 557 -44.87 4.67 -20.90
C CYS A 557 -43.64 3.77 -20.71
N ILE A 558 -43.30 3.46 -19.46
CA ILE A 558 -42.16 2.61 -19.07
C ILE A 558 -42.64 1.54 -18.09
N ALA A 559 -42.20 0.31 -18.29
CA ALA A 559 -42.40 -0.80 -17.38
C ALA A 559 -41.07 -1.50 -17.08
N TYR A 560 -40.85 -1.80 -15.81
CA TYR A 560 -39.75 -2.64 -15.34
C TYR A 560 -40.32 -3.84 -14.61
N ASN A 561 -39.81 -5.03 -14.90
CA ASN A 561 -40.06 -6.21 -14.09
C ASN A 561 -38.72 -6.79 -13.61
N SER A 562 -38.54 -6.85 -12.29
CA SER A 562 -37.31 -7.31 -11.64
C SER A 562 -37.07 -8.81 -11.81
N ASP A 563 -38.13 -9.62 -11.84
CA ASP A 563 -38.03 -11.09 -11.86
C ASP A 563 -37.45 -11.62 -13.18
N ILE A 564 -37.69 -10.89 -14.27
CA ILE A 564 -37.14 -11.15 -15.60
C ILE A 564 -36.04 -10.15 -16.01
N ASN A 565 -35.65 -9.25 -15.10
CA ASN A 565 -34.71 -8.14 -15.31
C ASN A 565 -34.92 -7.40 -16.64
N ALA A 566 -36.18 -7.07 -16.94
CA ALA A 566 -36.57 -6.58 -18.25
C ALA A 566 -37.25 -5.21 -18.17
N LEU A 567 -36.89 -4.34 -19.12
CA LEU A 567 -37.47 -3.02 -19.32
C LEU A 567 -38.23 -2.97 -20.63
N MET A 568 -39.34 -2.24 -20.65
CA MET A 568 -40.06 -1.89 -21.87
C MET A 568 -40.43 -0.42 -21.86
N PHE A 569 -40.09 0.28 -22.92
CA PHE A 569 -40.60 1.61 -23.24
C PHE A 569 -41.64 1.49 -24.36
N THR A 570 -42.76 2.19 -24.23
CA THR A 570 -43.89 2.18 -25.18
C THR A 570 -44.08 3.56 -25.79
N ALA A 571 -44.32 3.61 -27.10
CA ALA A 571 -44.58 4.86 -27.82
C ALA A 571 -45.42 4.65 -29.08
N ARG A 572 -45.79 5.77 -29.71
CA ARG A 572 -46.30 5.80 -31.09
C ARG A 572 -45.12 5.71 -32.07
N GLY A 573 -45.27 4.97 -33.16
CA GLY A 573 -44.23 4.82 -34.18
C GLY A 573 -43.87 6.10 -34.93
N ASN A 574 -42.77 6.05 -35.67
CA ASN A 574 -42.34 7.12 -36.58
C ASN A 574 -42.02 6.55 -37.96
N THR A 575 -42.69 7.09 -38.98
CA THR A 575 -42.49 6.73 -40.37
C THR A 575 -41.03 6.93 -40.78
N GLY A 576 -40.39 5.86 -41.29
CA GLY A 576 -38.99 5.89 -41.75
C GLY A 576 -37.94 5.60 -40.67
N SER A 577 -38.35 5.35 -39.41
CA SER A 577 -37.47 4.82 -38.37
C SER A 577 -37.96 3.46 -37.87
N ILE A 578 -39.14 3.42 -37.22
CA ILE A 578 -39.78 2.19 -36.71
C ILE A 578 -41.30 2.36 -36.79
N GLY A 579 -41.92 1.51 -37.61
CA GLY A 579 -43.37 1.56 -37.86
C GLY A 579 -43.82 2.79 -38.63
N THR A 580 -45.12 2.95 -38.74
CA THR A 580 -45.76 4.18 -39.18
C THR A 580 -46.07 5.06 -37.97
N GLY A 581 -46.43 6.31 -38.21
CA GLY A 581 -47.08 7.13 -37.19
C GLY A 581 -48.25 6.42 -36.50
N ASN A 582 -48.92 5.44 -37.10
CA ASN A 582 -50.17 4.90 -36.57
C ASN A 582 -50.01 3.67 -35.66
N ASP A 583 -48.78 3.17 -35.52
CA ASP A 583 -48.47 1.94 -34.80
C ASP A 583 -48.05 2.21 -33.35
N ILE A 584 -48.19 1.21 -32.49
CA ILE A 584 -47.58 1.17 -31.15
C ILE A 584 -46.23 0.47 -31.29
N CYS A 585 -45.16 1.15 -30.91
CA CYS A 585 -43.78 0.66 -30.92
C CYS A 585 -43.27 0.48 -29.50
N THR A 586 -42.32 -0.44 -29.32
CA THR A 586 -41.62 -0.60 -28.04
C THR A 586 -40.12 -0.70 -28.22
N ALA A 587 -39.35 -0.20 -27.25
CA ALA A 587 -37.96 -0.55 -27.02
C ALA A 587 -37.89 -1.46 -25.80
N VAL A 588 -37.30 -2.64 -25.94
CA VAL A 588 -37.19 -3.61 -24.84
C VAL A 588 -35.73 -3.93 -24.51
N SER A 589 -35.46 -4.15 -23.24
CA SER A 589 -34.17 -4.60 -22.73
C SER A 589 -34.36 -5.83 -21.83
N THR A 590 -33.44 -6.79 -21.92
CA THR A 590 -33.39 -7.99 -21.06
C THR A 590 -32.12 -8.03 -20.21
N ASN A 591 -31.41 -6.90 -20.09
CA ASN A 591 -30.13 -6.78 -19.38
C ASN A 591 -30.08 -5.50 -18.52
N GLY A 592 -31.19 -5.19 -17.85
CA GLY A 592 -31.28 -4.05 -16.95
C GLY A 592 -31.10 -2.68 -17.62
N GLY A 593 -31.33 -2.58 -18.93
CA GLY A 593 -31.22 -1.32 -19.68
C GLY A 593 -29.88 -1.07 -20.35
N THR A 594 -28.97 -2.05 -20.37
CA THR A 594 -27.65 -1.92 -21.03
C THR A 594 -27.79 -1.82 -22.56
N THR A 595 -28.68 -2.60 -23.15
CA THR A 595 -29.02 -2.54 -24.59
C THR A 595 -30.52 -2.63 -24.82
N PHE A 596 -31.00 -2.03 -25.91
CA PHE A 596 -32.41 -2.01 -26.29
C PHE A 596 -32.63 -2.52 -27.71
N THR A 597 -33.72 -3.24 -27.91
CA THR A 597 -34.23 -3.66 -29.23
C THR A 597 -35.59 -3.03 -29.46
N SER A 598 -35.74 -2.34 -30.58
CA SER A 598 -36.94 -1.58 -30.88
C SER A 598 -37.70 -2.15 -32.07
N ALA A 599 -39.02 -2.22 -31.96
CA ALA A 599 -39.88 -2.82 -32.98
C ALA A 599 -41.31 -2.28 -32.90
N VAL A 600 -42.07 -2.50 -33.98
CA VAL A 600 -43.53 -2.37 -33.97
C VAL A 600 -44.11 -3.51 -33.14
N SER A 601 -44.89 -3.18 -32.12
CA SER A 601 -45.46 -4.15 -31.18
C SER A 601 -46.98 -4.30 -31.30
N ALA A 602 -47.68 -3.27 -31.77
CA ALA A 602 -49.06 -3.40 -32.24
C ALA A 602 -49.29 -2.51 -33.45
N THR A 603 -49.71 -3.10 -34.57
CA THR A 603 -50.02 -2.33 -35.78
C THR A 603 -51.32 -1.54 -35.63
N ALA A 604 -51.45 -0.48 -36.41
CA ALA A 604 -52.70 0.26 -36.55
C ALA A 604 -53.85 -0.69 -36.94
N PRO A 605 -55.04 -0.55 -36.31
CA PRO A 605 -56.19 -1.35 -36.68
C PRO A 605 -56.72 -0.96 -38.07
N SER A 606 -57.45 -1.87 -38.73
CA SER A 606 -58.12 -1.55 -40.01
C SER A 606 -59.16 -0.44 -39.90
N GLN A 607 -59.60 -0.13 -38.69
CA GLN A 607 -60.63 0.85 -38.39
C GLN A 607 -60.09 2.27 -38.17
N GLY A 608 -58.77 2.47 -37.95
CA GLY A 608 -58.20 3.80 -37.71
C GLY A 608 -56.75 3.77 -37.18
N SER A 609 -56.27 4.90 -36.67
CA SER A 609 -54.88 5.05 -36.17
C SER A 609 -54.83 4.95 -34.64
N ASN A 610 -53.91 4.16 -34.08
CA ASN A 610 -53.64 4.19 -32.64
C ASN A 610 -53.05 5.55 -32.24
N ARG A 611 -53.53 6.10 -31.13
CA ARG A 611 -53.08 7.38 -30.56
C ARG A 611 -52.81 7.22 -29.08
N TYR A 612 -51.74 7.85 -28.61
CA TYR A 612 -51.43 8.01 -27.18
C TYR A 612 -51.42 6.67 -26.41
N PRO A 613 -50.59 5.70 -26.83
CA PRO A 613 -50.59 4.39 -26.21
C PRO A 613 -50.00 4.43 -24.79
N SER A 614 -50.59 3.64 -23.91
CA SER A 614 -49.96 3.17 -22.67
C SER A 614 -49.59 1.68 -22.85
N GLY A 615 -48.50 1.24 -22.23
CA GLY A 615 -48.04 -0.14 -22.33
C GLY A 615 -47.26 -0.61 -21.11
N THR A 616 -47.56 -1.84 -20.68
CA THR A 616 -46.89 -2.51 -19.54
C THR A 616 -46.65 -3.99 -19.83
N LEU A 617 -46.01 -4.68 -18.89
CA LEU A 617 -45.67 -6.10 -18.98
C LEU A 617 -46.59 -6.94 -18.09
N TYR A 618 -47.11 -8.03 -18.64
CA TYR A 618 -47.64 -9.14 -17.86
C TYR A 618 -46.54 -10.21 -17.71
N ASN A 619 -46.09 -10.45 -16.48
CA ASN A 619 -45.19 -11.53 -16.16
C ASN A 619 -45.95 -12.60 -15.34
N PRO A 620 -46.20 -13.81 -15.88
CA PRO A 620 -46.83 -14.87 -15.11
C PRO A 620 -46.02 -15.23 -13.86
N ASP A 621 -46.68 -15.53 -12.75
CA ASP A 621 -46.04 -15.91 -11.49
C ASP A 621 -44.97 -17.00 -11.67
N GLY A 622 -43.81 -16.76 -11.07
CA GLY A 622 -42.66 -17.68 -11.12
C GLY A 622 -41.85 -17.66 -12.43
N ASN A 623 -42.21 -16.82 -13.41
CA ASN A 623 -41.45 -16.70 -14.65
C ASN A 623 -40.20 -15.82 -14.48
N THR A 624 -39.04 -16.36 -14.86
CA THR A 624 -37.73 -15.69 -14.87
C THR A 624 -37.18 -15.44 -16.27
N ASN A 625 -37.91 -15.84 -17.32
CA ASN A 625 -37.51 -15.64 -18.71
C ASN A 625 -38.35 -14.54 -19.38
N PRO A 626 -37.76 -13.42 -19.84
CA PRO A 626 -38.51 -12.32 -20.44
C PRO A 626 -39.30 -12.72 -21.69
N TYR A 627 -38.88 -13.75 -22.43
CA TYR A 627 -39.58 -14.20 -23.64
C TYR A 627 -40.95 -14.84 -23.37
N ASN A 628 -41.22 -15.26 -22.13
CA ASN A 628 -42.51 -15.80 -21.72
C ASN A 628 -43.51 -14.71 -21.30
N ALA A 629 -43.02 -13.51 -20.96
CA ALA A 629 -43.87 -12.37 -20.61
C ALA A 629 -44.66 -11.87 -21.82
N LYS A 630 -45.76 -11.16 -21.55
CA LYS A 630 -46.59 -10.50 -22.58
C LYS A 630 -46.49 -9.00 -22.47
N LYS A 631 -46.51 -8.34 -23.62
CA LYS A 631 -46.63 -6.88 -23.71
C LYS A 631 -48.11 -6.56 -23.84
N VAL A 632 -48.60 -5.67 -22.98
CA VAL A 632 -50.01 -5.28 -22.91
C VAL A 632 -50.08 -3.80 -23.24
N PHE A 633 -51.01 -3.42 -24.13
CA PHE A 633 -51.13 -2.05 -24.60
C PHE A 633 -52.59 -1.60 -24.64
N THR A 634 -52.77 -0.30 -24.49
CA THR A 634 -54.05 0.38 -24.68
C THR A 634 -53.85 1.66 -25.45
N ALA A 635 -54.69 1.96 -26.42
CA ALA A 635 -54.63 3.21 -27.17
C ALA A 635 -56.00 3.62 -27.70
N PRO A 636 -56.40 4.90 -27.57
CA PRO A 636 -57.47 5.48 -28.37
C PRO A 636 -57.25 5.30 -29.87
N ILE A 637 -58.33 5.19 -30.63
CA ILE A 637 -58.34 5.09 -32.09
C ILE A 637 -59.04 6.29 -32.69
N SER A 638 -58.39 6.93 -33.68
CA SER A 638 -59.00 7.97 -34.51
C SER A 638 -58.85 7.66 -35.99
N ASP A 639 -59.89 7.94 -36.76
CA ASP A 639 -59.87 7.88 -38.23
C ASP A 639 -59.34 9.17 -38.88
N GLY A 640 -58.94 10.16 -38.07
CA GLY A 640 -58.48 11.48 -38.51
C GLY A 640 -59.57 12.56 -38.48
N SER A 641 -60.84 12.19 -38.35
CA SER A 641 -61.97 13.12 -38.22
C SER A 641 -62.68 13.00 -36.87
N ALA A 642 -62.72 11.82 -36.28
CA ALA A 642 -63.37 11.53 -35.00
C ALA A 642 -62.57 10.53 -34.16
N TRP A 643 -62.96 10.43 -32.88
CA TRP A 643 -62.56 9.33 -31.99
C TRP A 643 -63.58 8.20 -32.12
N ILE A 644 -63.13 7.07 -32.63
CA ILE A 644 -64.03 5.98 -33.06
C ILE A 644 -64.00 4.78 -32.11
N GLY A 645 -63.07 4.77 -31.17
CA GLY A 645 -62.96 3.69 -30.20
C GLY A 645 -61.59 3.63 -29.57
N ASN A 646 -61.30 2.45 -29.03
CA ASN A 646 -60.11 2.14 -28.29
C ASN A 646 -59.61 0.74 -28.64
N ASN A 647 -58.30 0.59 -28.72
CA ASN A 647 -57.60 -0.65 -28.97
C ASN A 647 -57.00 -1.16 -27.66
N PHE A 648 -57.34 -2.39 -27.30
CA PHE A 648 -56.65 -3.15 -26.28
C PHE A 648 -55.84 -4.24 -26.97
N ALA A 649 -54.52 -4.19 -26.85
CA ALA A 649 -53.63 -5.10 -27.55
C ALA A 649 -52.80 -5.95 -26.58
N THR A 650 -52.57 -7.21 -26.93
CA THR A 650 -51.58 -8.05 -26.28
C THR A 650 -50.67 -8.65 -27.35
N ASN A 651 -49.37 -8.68 -27.08
CA ASN A 651 -48.40 -9.36 -27.95
C ASN A 651 -47.39 -10.13 -27.09
N ASN A 652 -46.73 -11.12 -27.68
CA ASN A 652 -45.60 -11.78 -27.05
C ASN A 652 -44.33 -10.92 -27.14
N TRP A 653 -43.29 -11.29 -26.38
CA TRP A 653 -42.04 -10.53 -26.32
C TRP A 653 -41.40 -10.28 -27.71
N SER A 654 -41.47 -11.29 -28.59
CA SER A 654 -40.91 -11.28 -29.95
C SER A 654 -41.80 -10.61 -31.00
N ASN A 655 -42.94 -10.03 -30.60
CA ASN A 655 -43.90 -9.36 -31.47
C ASN A 655 -44.53 -10.22 -32.58
N SER A 656 -44.57 -11.55 -32.43
CA SER A 656 -45.10 -12.49 -33.42
C SER A 656 -46.53 -12.98 -33.14
N SER A 657 -47.18 -12.54 -32.06
CA SER A 657 -48.51 -13.02 -31.67
C SER A 657 -49.42 -11.87 -31.21
N LEU A 658 -49.67 -10.91 -32.10
CA LEU A 658 -50.53 -9.76 -31.82
C LEU A 658 -52.01 -10.19 -31.75
N LYS A 659 -52.68 -9.79 -30.66
CA LYS A 659 -54.13 -9.89 -30.48
C LYS A 659 -54.67 -8.52 -30.12
N ASN A 660 -55.71 -8.07 -30.82
CA ASN A 660 -56.40 -6.83 -30.56
C ASN A 660 -57.85 -7.12 -30.14
N GLN A 661 -58.35 -6.34 -29.19
CA GLN A 661 -59.76 -6.24 -28.85
C GLN A 661 -60.18 -4.78 -28.95
N PHE A 662 -61.27 -4.54 -29.67
CA PHE A 662 -61.76 -3.20 -29.94
C PHE A 662 -62.96 -2.85 -29.08
N ARG A 663 -62.96 -1.62 -28.59
CA ARG A 663 -64.11 -1.01 -27.93
C ARG A 663 -64.47 0.28 -28.65
N THR A 664 -65.58 0.28 -29.38
CA THR A 664 -66.11 1.50 -30.03
C THR A 664 -66.50 2.55 -28.99
N THR A 665 -66.43 3.82 -29.35
CA THR A 665 -66.99 4.92 -28.54
C THR A 665 -68.51 4.73 -28.40
N GLY A 666 -69.09 5.17 -27.28
CA GLY A 666 -70.54 5.22 -27.10
C GLY A 666 -71.18 6.32 -27.94
N ALA A 667 -72.51 6.30 -28.07
CA ALA A 667 -73.26 7.25 -28.89
C ALA A 667 -73.21 8.71 -28.40
N MET A 668 -72.64 8.96 -27.21
CA MET A 668 -72.77 10.23 -26.48
C MET A 668 -71.44 10.96 -26.23
N GLY A 669 -70.28 10.50 -26.71
CA GLY A 669 -69.03 11.26 -26.54
C GLY A 669 -67.71 10.54 -26.90
N ASP A 670 -66.60 11.27 -26.70
CA ASP A 670 -65.25 10.76 -26.86
C ASP A 670 -64.85 9.93 -25.63
N LEU A 671 -64.42 8.68 -25.84
CA LEU A 671 -63.87 7.78 -24.83
C LEU A 671 -62.40 7.50 -25.15
N LEU A 672 -61.48 8.06 -24.35
CA LEU A 672 -60.04 8.00 -24.63
C LEU A 672 -59.29 7.23 -23.53
N ILE A 673 -58.90 5.98 -23.78
CA ILE A 673 -58.11 5.15 -22.85
C ILE A 673 -56.61 5.50 -22.86
N ARG A 674 -56.26 6.71 -22.41
CA ARG A 674 -54.89 7.21 -22.45
C ARG A 674 -54.26 7.46 -21.08
N GLY A 675 -54.89 7.02 -19.99
CA GLY A 675 -54.32 7.07 -18.63
C GLY A 675 -53.40 5.88 -18.32
N GLY A 676 -53.24 5.60 -17.03
CA GLY A 676 -52.42 4.48 -16.55
C GLY A 676 -53.04 3.13 -16.91
N LEU A 677 -52.13 2.22 -17.27
CA LEU A 677 -52.39 0.80 -17.49
C LEU A 677 -51.62 0.03 -16.43
N ASP A 678 -52.34 -0.77 -15.65
CA ASP A 678 -51.79 -1.63 -14.60
C ASP A 678 -52.06 -3.10 -14.92
N VAL A 679 -51.13 -4.00 -14.57
CA VAL A 679 -51.27 -5.45 -14.73
C VAL A 679 -50.66 -6.13 -13.51
N ASP A 680 -51.45 -6.97 -12.86
CA ASP A 680 -51.01 -7.77 -11.70
C ASP A 680 -50.45 -9.14 -12.08
N GLY A 681 -49.78 -9.80 -11.12
CA GLY A 681 -49.22 -11.15 -11.29
C GLY A 681 -50.28 -12.25 -11.49
N ASN A 682 -51.53 -12.01 -11.06
CA ASN A 682 -52.65 -12.94 -11.20
C ASN A 682 -53.27 -12.94 -12.60
N GLY A 683 -52.79 -12.07 -13.50
CA GLY A 683 -53.27 -11.99 -14.87
C GLY A 683 -54.53 -11.14 -15.02
N PHE A 684 -54.69 -10.13 -14.16
CA PHE A 684 -55.66 -9.06 -14.39
C PHE A 684 -54.99 -7.76 -14.83
N ALA A 685 -55.58 -7.12 -15.82
CA ALA A 685 -55.17 -5.83 -16.34
C ALA A 685 -56.26 -4.79 -16.10
N HIS A 686 -55.87 -3.58 -15.70
CA HIS A 686 -56.81 -2.56 -15.27
C HIS A 686 -56.52 -1.22 -15.96
N GLN A 687 -57.59 -0.54 -16.32
CA GLN A 687 -57.54 0.81 -16.87
C GLN A 687 -58.80 1.60 -16.51
N ALA A 688 -58.73 2.92 -16.56
CA ALA A 688 -59.90 3.77 -16.46
C ALA A 688 -59.89 4.86 -17.52
N ALA A 689 -61.09 5.32 -17.91
CA ALA A 689 -61.27 6.47 -18.76
C ALA A 689 -62.60 7.17 -18.45
N VAL A 690 -62.71 8.41 -18.93
CA VAL A 690 -63.95 9.18 -18.87
C VAL A 690 -64.46 9.37 -20.30
N GLU A 691 -65.69 8.95 -20.56
CA GLU A 691 -66.43 9.28 -21.77
C GLU A 691 -67.10 10.64 -21.62
N SER A 692 -66.96 11.53 -22.61
CA SER A 692 -67.58 12.87 -22.55
C SER A 692 -67.85 13.46 -23.94
N ASN A 693 -68.94 14.24 -24.10
CA ASN A 693 -69.16 14.99 -25.34
C ASN A 693 -68.40 16.33 -25.38
N SER A 694 -68.31 16.91 -26.58
CA SER A 694 -67.65 18.19 -26.84
C SER A 694 -68.27 19.38 -26.10
N THR A 695 -69.53 19.29 -25.67
CA THR A 695 -70.23 20.32 -24.90
C THR A 695 -70.15 20.13 -23.38
N SER A 696 -69.48 19.08 -22.89
CA SER A 696 -69.33 18.74 -21.47
C SER A 696 -70.66 18.60 -20.71
N THR A 697 -71.74 18.26 -21.41
CA THR A 697 -73.08 17.99 -20.86
C THR A 697 -73.28 16.51 -20.50
N TYR A 698 -72.37 15.65 -20.96
CA TYR A 698 -72.33 14.23 -20.63
C TYR A 698 -70.93 13.86 -20.14
N THR A 699 -70.86 13.09 -19.04
CA THR A 699 -69.62 12.56 -18.49
C THR A 699 -69.89 11.25 -17.78
N GLN A 700 -69.17 10.20 -18.16
CA GLN A 700 -69.31 8.86 -17.60
C GLN A 700 -67.93 8.27 -17.33
N GLY A 701 -67.65 7.91 -16.08
CA GLY A 701 -66.44 7.16 -15.73
C GLY A 701 -66.60 5.70 -16.11
N ILE A 702 -65.55 5.10 -16.65
CA ILE A 702 -65.55 3.70 -17.06
C ILE A 702 -64.26 3.06 -16.56
N VAL A 703 -64.38 1.94 -15.87
CA VAL A 703 -63.26 1.07 -15.51
C VAL A 703 -63.25 -0.12 -16.47
N PHE A 704 -62.06 -0.46 -16.96
CA PHE A 704 -61.82 -1.60 -17.83
C PHE A 704 -61.05 -2.67 -17.07
N ARG A 705 -61.48 -3.92 -17.22
CA ARG A 705 -60.84 -5.09 -16.64
C ARG A 705 -60.53 -6.10 -17.73
N GLY A 706 -59.24 -6.33 -17.96
CA GLY A 706 -58.71 -7.42 -18.75
C GLY A 706 -58.44 -8.65 -17.88
N GLU A 707 -58.81 -9.83 -18.37
CA GLU A 707 -58.45 -11.11 -17.75
C GLU A 707 -57.61 -11.94 -18.73
N TYR A 708 -56.43 -12.38 -18.30
CA TYR A 708 -55.51 -13.12 -19.15
C TYR A 708 -56.02 -14.52 -19.45
N ASN A 709 -56.17 -14.82 -20.74
CA ASN A 709 -56.62 -16.13 -21.18
C ASN A 709 -55.43 -16.93 -21.77
N ASN A 710 -55.00 -17.97 -21.05
CA ASN A 710 -53.90 -18.85 -21.45
C ASN A 710 -54.13 -19.53 -22.82
N SER A 711 -55.38 -19.82 -23.19
CA SER A 711 -55.68 -20.49 -24.46
C SER A 711 -55.52 -19.57 -25.68
N THR A 712 -55.84 -18.28 -25.52
CA THR A 712 -55.71 -17.28 -26.60
C THR A 712 -54.37 -16.54 -26.55
N GLY A 713 -53.68 -16.61 -25.41
CA GLY A 713 -52.42 -15.92 -25.15
C GLY A 713 -52.57 -14.42 -24.92
N ALA A 714 -53.79 -13.92 -24.67
CA ALA A 714 -54.12 -12.50 -24.61
C ALA A 714 -55.16 -12.16 -23.53
N PHE A 715 -55.23 -10.88 -23.16
CA PHE A 715 -56.25 -10.37 -22.25
C PHE A 715 -57.60 -10.23 -22.94
N SER A 716 -58.66 -10.69 -22.27
CA SER A 716 -60.05 -10.46 -22.65
C SER A 716 -60.60 -9.32 -21.80
N TRP A 717 -60.96 -8.21 -22.43
CA TRP A 717 -61.35 -6.97 -21.76
C TRP A 717 -62.86 -6.85 -21.61
N THR A 718 -63.28 -6.36 -20.46
CA THR A 718 -64.66 -5.98 -20.14
C THR A 718 -64.64 -4.57 -19.56
N ASP A 719 -65.78 -3.88 -19.57
CA ASP A 719 -65.92 -2.55 -19.01
C ASP A 719 -67.11 -2.44 -18.07
N GLN A 720 -67.02 -1.49 -17.15
CA GLN A 720 -68.08 -1.18 -16.21
C GLN A 720 -68.17 0.34 -16.02
N ASN A 721 -69.39 0.86 -16.18
CA ASN A 721 -69.70 2.25 -15.86
C ASN A 721 -69.64 2.48 -14.35
N VAL A 722 -68.98 3.56 -13.95
CA VAL A 722 -68.89 4.02 -12.56
C VAL A 722 -69.37 5.46 -12.46
N SER A 723 -70.10 5.78 -11.40
CA SER A 723 -70.53 7.15 -11.14
C SER A 723 -69.32 8.02 -10.82
N VAL A 724 -69.17 9.13 -11.53
CA VAL A 724 -68.11 10.12 -11.27
C VAL A 724 -68.74 11.31 -10.56
N PRO A 725 -68.19 11.77 -9.42
CA PRO A 725 -68.63 13.01 -8.80
C PRO A 725 -68.18 14.21 -9.66
N ALA A 726 -68.98 14.58 -10.66
CA ALA A 726 -68.77 15.80 -11.43
C ALA A 726 -69.49 16.98 -10.74
N TYR A 727 -68.82 18.13 -10.64
CA TYR A 727 -69.48 19.39 -10.28
C TYR A 727 -70.24 19.90 -11.51
N VAL A 728 -71.57 19.85 -11.43
CA VAL A 728 -72.46 20.37 -12.47
C VAL A 728 -72.72 21.86 -12.17
N ASN A 729 -72.50 22.72 -13.16
CA ASN A 729 -72.90 24.13 -13.07
C ASN A 729 -74.42 24.23 -12.97
N THR A 730 -74.90 24.87 -11.91
CA THR A 730 -76.33 24.99 -11.61
C THR A 730 -77.10 25.86 -12.63
N ASN A 731 -76.40 26.61 -13.49
CA ASN A 731 -77.01 27.54 -14.44
C ASN A 731 -77.22 26.94 -15.84
N ASP A 732 -76.43 25.94 -16.25
CA ASP A 732 -76.44 25.40 -17.62
C ASP A 732 -76.23 23.87 -17.71
N ASN A 733 -76.18 23.15 -16.57
CA ASN A 733 -75.95 21.71 -16.49
C ASN A 733 -74.63 21.21 -17.14
N ILE A 734 -73.61 22.07 -17.22
CA ILE A 734 -72.28 21.73 -17.74
C ILE A 734 -71.38 21.17 -16.62
N ASN A 735 -70.65 20.09 -16.87
CA ASN A 735 -69.64 19.57 -15.94
C ASN A 735 -68.40 20.48 -15.93
N ILE A 736 -68.10 21.10 -14.78
CA ILE A 736 -67.06 22.15 -14.65
C ILE A 736 -65.68 21.58 -14.30
N LEU A 737 -65.62 20.40 -13.68
CA LEU A 737 -64.37 19.72 -13.31
C LEU A 737 -64.36 18.32 -13.94
N LYS A 738 -63.34 18.08 -14.78
CA LYS A 738 -63.03 16.78 -15.38
C LYS A 738 -61.62 16.39 -14.93
N THR A 739 -61.47 15.33 -14.14
CA THR A 739 -60.13 14.78 -13.89
C THR A 739 -59.75 13.81 -15.01
N ILE A 740 -58.45 13.57 -15.16
CA ILE A 740 -57.97 12.47 -15.99
C ILE A 740 -58.11 11.21 -15.16
N ALA A 741 -58.80 10.20 -15.72
CA ALA A 741 -58.95 8.93 -15.01
C ALA A 741 -57.63 8.17 -14.96
N ASN A 742 -57.35 7.55 -13.82
CA ASN A 742 -56.17 6.74 -13.62
C ASN A 742 -56.45 5.55 -12.70
N VAL A 743 -55.63 4.50 -12.82
CA VAL A 743 -55.68 3.33 -11.94
C VAL A 743 -54.29 2.99 -11.44
N ALA A 744 -54.23 2.40 -10.24
CA ALA A 744 -53.02 1.81 -9.69
C ALA A 744 -53.41 0.63 -8.80
N PHE A 745 -52.70 -0.49 -8.93
CA PHE A 745 -52.94 -1.68 -8.11
C PHE A 745 -51.65 -2.18 -7.46
N SER A 746 -51.77 -2.89 -6.35
CA SER A 746 -50.65 -3.63 -5.79
C SER A 746 -50.21 -4.74 -6.75
N PRO A 747 -48.92 -5.16 -6.74
CA PRO A 747 -48.42 -6.19 -7.66
C PRO A 747 -49.20 -7.53 -7.60
N ASP A 748 -49.79 -7.84 -6.45
CA ASP A 748 -50.64 -9.02 -6.23
C ASP A 748 -52.13 -8.78 -6.52
N GLY A 749 -52.50 -7.60 -7.00
CA GLY A 749 -53.88 -7.20 -7.31
C GLY A 749 -54.81 -7.07 -6.11
N SER A 750 -54.31 -7.23 -4.87
CA SER A 750 -55.15 -7.29 -3.67
C SER A 750 -55.75 -5.94 -3.26
N VAL A 751 -55.10 -4.82 -3.60
CA VAL A 751 -55.56 -3.46 -3.31
C VAL A 751 -55.42 -2.60 -4.57
N GLY A 752 -56.50 -1.90 -4.93
CA GLY A 752 -56.52 -1.03 -6.10
C GLY A 752 -57.18 0.31 -5.83
N TYR A 753 -56.74 1.33 -6.58
CA TYR A 753 -57.31 2.67 -6.58
C TYR A 753 -57.69 3.05 -8.01
N ALA A 754 -58.88 3.63 -8.18
CA ALA A 754 -59.28 4.29 -9.41
C ALA A 754 -59.64 5.75 -9.08
N MET A 755 -59.09 6.67 -9.87
CA MET A 755 -59.32 8.10 -9.76
C MET A 755 -60.10 8.58 -10.99
N PHE A 756 -61.06 9.48 -10.80
CA PHE A 756 -61.97 10.03 -11.82
C PHE A 756 -62.30 11.49 -11.58
#